data_AF-A0A813E5S9-F1
#
_entry.id   AF-A0A813E5S9-F1
#
_cell.length_a   1.000
_cell.length_b   1.000
_cell.length_c   1.000
_cell.angle_alpha   90.00
_cell.angle_beta   90.00
_cell.angle_gamma   90.00
#
_symmetry.space_group_name_H-M   'P 1'
#
loop_
_entity.id
_entity.type
_entity.pdbx_description
1 polymer ?
#
loop_
_entity_poly.entity_id
_entity_poly.type
_entity_poly.pdbx_seq_one_letter_code
_entity_poly.pdbx_strand_id
1 'polypeptide(L)'
;MLSGPFTTGLEASVDFLAQALLEDRHLGQLHELLSSRWHTYHSAHAAVKLLEQHGAELTPEEEQHLISTLGEAELIDALLAKIPSQSNAQSQTFNIHLQMIVSAAHRIRQGLEDFQPEEIAAALTDVDRTAIAPLVLKMAVVQAGSEVKNLLQNQKAWSKDAEQKMSRLVTGQGEALQAKRRLALAESRLRGRGSAFKQTAKKAIARLLSGAENAFLSQLLATWLTIARQARRENAVTEEYSGRIEQMEEQLMASRANQLLSVRAVMQRRALGLDSALVREVFDFFRTQVSDRKAEEVLSQEVRKVQAKLKTFKTSHAANVKQIMMRVGAACDAGLLMTSIKAWESSLSESKRQFELRGKVEAVETALKKRREAQNDAAKKIIIHLSRASDVGLSHMVVKSWAKYGKGATQDSGMADLLNAQLGRLSDFGIRNARTAFSTLNKAGKQLDLFLLQRTFSAWQLDNKLGKLLRRHQALMESKKEQLRSVNGMFRSFAHELEGTTSKSPSGAKSSVRRMLSKTEGSVLLPNIHAKQLGSDRQGLAKTQKTHASAGPPAGDLPSWLSEMWPKASDDSSTMASSSSPAGTCSLPHRPAGTVTSAYPAEDERLFAPQPRALAPPPLALPQERGTSGLAPLRQVPAWQS
;
A
#
# COMPACT_ATOMS: atom_id res chain seq x y z
N MET A 1 31.16 39.46 -11.12
CA MET A 1 31.56 39.09 -12.50
C MET A 1 31.58 37.57 -12.77
N LEU A 2 30.82 36.74 -12.01
CA LEU A 2 30.66 35.30 -12.28
C LEU A 2 29.32 34.92 -12.93
N SER A 3 28.57 35.91 -13.45
CA SER A 3 27.18 35.78 -13.91
C SER A 3 27.00 35.44 -15.39
N GLY A 4 28.05 35.03 -16.11
CA GLY A 4 28.01 34.90 -17.58
C GLY A 4 27.66 33.50 -18.13
N PRO A 5 28.41 32.43 -17.77
CA PRO A 5 28.23 31.13 -18.40
C PRO A 5 27.35 30.14 -17.61
N PHE A 6 27.13 30.37 -16.31
CA PHE A 6 26.37 29.45 -15.47
C PHE A 6 24.86 29.66 -15.58
N THR A 7 24.42 30.91 -15.74
CA THR A 7 23.01 31.29 -15.90
C THR A 7 22.45 30.81 -17.24
N THR A 8 23.22 30.96 -18.32
CA THR A 8 22.86 30.49 -19.66
C THR A 8 22.75 28.96 -19.73
N GLY A 9 23.61 28.22 -19.02
CA GLY A 9 23.50 26.77 -18.90
C GLY A 9 22.26 26.32 -18.12
N LEU A 10 21.87 27.07 -17.09
CA LEU A 10 20.68 26.78 -16.28
C LEU A 10 19.40 27.01 -17.11
N GLU A 11 19.29 28.15 -17.78
CA GLU A 11 18.15 28.48 -18.67
C GLU A 11 17.97 27.40 -19.75
N ALA A 12 19.04 27.01 -20.44
CA ALA A 12 18.98 25.94 -21.44
C ALA A 12 18.57 24.56 -20.86
N SER A 13 18.94 24.29 -19.60
CA SER A 13 18.56 23.06 -18.91
C SER A 13 17.08 23.06 -18.53
N VAL A 14 16.54 24.20 -18.12
CA VAL A 14 15.11 24.34 -17.80
C VAL A 14 14.26 24.31 -19.06
N ASP A 15 14.69 24.96 -20.13
CA ASP A 15 14.02 24.86 -21.44
C ASP A 15 14.00 23.41 -21.95
N PHE A 16 15.12 22.68 -21.80
CA PHE A 16 15.18 21.27 -22.14
C PHE A 16 14.26 20.42 -21.26
N LEU A 17 14.22 20.66 -19.95
CA LEU A 17 13.33 19.95 -19.03
C LEU A 17 11.86 20.25 -19.30
N ALA A 18 11.52 21.51 -19.59
CA ALA A 18 10.18 21.91 -19.99
C ALA A 18 9.79 21.17 -21.27
N GLN A 19 10.64 21.17 -22.29
CA GLN A 19 10.35 20.45 -23.54
C GLN A 19 10.22 18.93 -23.35
N ALA A 20 11.10 18.31 -22.56
CA ALA A 20 11.12 16.86 -22.38
C ALA A 20 10.01 16.33 -21.44
N LEU A 21 9.67 17.10 -20.38
CA LEU A 21 8.66 16.71 -19.39
C LEU A 21 7.25 17.14 -19.77
N LEU A 22 7.09 18.18 -20.59
CA LEU A 22 5.79 18.68 -21.03
C LEU A 22 5.31 18.08 -22.35
N GLU A 23 5.96 17.02 -22.86
CA GLU A 23 5.37 16.21 -23.92
C GLU A 23 3.99 15.67 -23.47
N ASP A 24 2.98 15.74 -24.34
CA ASP A 24 1.56 15.41 -24.04
C ASP A 24 1.39 14.10 -23.24
N ARG A 25 2.21 13.10 -23.55
CA ARG A 25 2.18 11.79 -22.88
C ARG A 25 2.64 11.86 -21.43
N HIS A 26 3.69 12.63 -21.16
CA HIS A 26 4.23 12.81 -19.81
C HIS A 26 3.39 13.80 -19.02
N LEU A 27 2.80 14.81 -19.67
CA LEU A 27 1.96 15.81 -19.03
C LEU A 27 0.71 15.18 -18.39
N GLY A 28 0.08 14.20 -19.03
CA GLY A 28 -1.02 13.44 -18.42
C GLY A 28 -0.60 12.61 -17.20
N GLN A 29 0.58 11.98 -17.25
CA GLN A 29 1.13 11.23 -16.09
C GLN A 29 1.57 12.16 -14.96
N LEU A 30 2.14 13.32 -15.30
CA LEU A 30 2.48 14.38 -14.37
C LEU A 30 1.23 14.94 -13.71
N HIS A 31 0.18 15.22 -14.47
CA HIS A 31 -1.10 15.67 -13.92
C HIS A 31 -1.70 14.62 -12.98
N GLU A 32 -1.71 13.33 -13.34
CA GLU A 32 -2.21 12.25 -12.46
C GLU A 32 -1.36 12.10 -11.17
N LEU A 33 -0.04 12.16 -11.28
CA LEU A 33 0.87 12.06 -10.15
C LEU A 33 0.82 13.31 -9.26
N LEU A 34 0.73 14.50 -9.85
CA LEU A 34 0.69 15.77 -9.13
C LEU A 34 -0.70 16.02 -8.55
N SER A 35 -1.79 15.75 -9.24
CA SER A 35 -3.14 15.85 -8.63
C SER A 35 -3.31 14.88 -7.46
N SER A 36 -2.70 13.68 -7.53
CA SER A 36 -2.79 12.71 -6.44
C SER A 36 -1.84 12.97 -5.27
N ARG A 37 -0.65 13.55 -5.51
CA ARG A 37 0.38 13.78 -4.47
C ARG A 37 0.55 15.22 -4.04
N TRP A 38 0.34 16.18 -4.94
CA TRP A 38 0.39 17.60 -4.66
C TRP A 38 -0.93 18.02 -4.02
N HIS A 39 -1.14 17.56 -2.78
CA HIS A 39 -2.20 18.11 -1.96
C HIS A 39 -1.99 19.63 -1.81
N THR A 40 -3.07 20.39 -1.69
CA THR A 40 -3.10 21.85 -1.48
C THR A 40 -2.18 22.32 -0.35
N TYR A 41 -1.78 21.39 0.52
CA TYR A 41 -0.95 21.60 1.69
C TYR A 41 0.55 21.43 1.49
N HIS A 42 1.02 20.94 0.33
CA HIS A 42 2.46 20.76 0.12
C HIS A 42 3.20 22.10 -0.07
N SER A 43 2.56 23.08 -0.73
CA SER A 43 3.05 24.47 -0.81
C SER A 43 3.09 25.11 0.58
N ALA A 44 2.05 24.89 1.39
CA ALA A 44 1.98 25.35 2.78
C ALA A 44 3.09 24.75 3.65
N HIS A 45 3.34 23.45 3.56
CA HIS A 45 4.38 22.78 4.34
C HIS A 45 5.79 23.26 3.93
N ALA A 46 6.02 23.50 2.64
CA ALA A 46 7.27 24.10 2.15
C ALA A 46 7.45 25.53 2.68
N ALA A 47 6.39 26.33 2.71
CA ALA A 47 6.39 27.68 3.29
C ALA A 47 6.72 27.65 4.79
N VAL A 48 6.16 26.70 5.54
CA VAL A 48 6.46 26.51 6.98
C VAL A 48 7.93 26.13 7.20
N LYS A 49 8.49 25.20 6.42
CA LYS A 49 9.93 24.87 6.51
C LYS A 49 10.85 26.04 6.17
N LEU A 50 10.44 26.88 5.21
CA LEU A 50 11.18 28.10 4.91
C LEU A 50 11.12 29.10 6.08
N LEU A 51 9.99 29.19 6.78
CA LEU A 51 9.83 30.02 7.97
C LEU A 51 10.67 29.51 9.15
N GLU A 52 10.72 28.20 9.36
CA GLU A 52 11.61 27.58 10.36
C GLU A 52 13.08 27.91 10.10
N GLN A 53 13.51 27.87 8.83
CA GLN A 53 14.88 28.26 8.44
C GLN A 53 15.21 29.73 8.75
N HIS A 54 14.20 30.60 8.83
CA HIS A 54 14.34 32.02 9.17
C HIS A 54 14.04 32.30 10.65
N GLY A 55 13.95 31.26 11.49
CA GLY A 55 13.81 31.37 12.93
C GLY A 55 12.38 31.56 13.44
N ALA A 56 11.36 31.33 12.60
CA ALA A 56 9.99 31.25 13.07
C ALA A 56 9.72 29.81 13.55
N GLU A 57 9.68 29.62 14.87
CA GLU A 57 9.32 28.34 15.48
C GLU A 57 7.79 28.17 15.37
N LEU A 58 7.33 27.36 14.41
CA LEU A 58 5.95 26.87 14.39
C LEU A 58 5.92 25.49 15.02
N THR A 59 4.99 25.28 15.95
CA THR A 59 4.73 23.94 16.46
C THR A 59 4.01 23.11 15.38
N PRO A 60 4.25 21.79 15.31
CA PRO A 60 3.58 20.93 14.32
C PRO A 60 2.05 20.92 14.47
N GLU A 61 1.54 21.22 15.66
CA GLU A 61 0.10 21.37 15.93
C GLU A 61 -0.47 22.67 15.34
N GLU A 62 0.27 23.79 15.46
CA GLU A 62 -0.09 25.04 14.81
C GLU A 62 -0.02 24.93 13.29
N GLU A 63 0.99 24.23 12.75
CA GLU A 63 1.08 23.95 11.31
C GLU A 63 -0.19 23.22 10.85
N GLN A 64 -0.56 22.13 11.51
CA GLN A 64 -1.74 21.34 11.13
C GLN A 64 -3.06 22.11 11.33
N HIS A 65 -3.14 22.98 12.34
CA HIS A 65 -4.29 23.86 12.55
C HIS A 65 -4.42 24.89 11.44
N LEU A 66 -3.34 25.65 11.15
CA LEU A 66 -3.33 26.67 10.09
C LEU A 66 -3.70 26.06 8.74
N ILE A 67 -3.10 24.91 8.42
CA ILE A 67 -3.35 24.15 7.19
C ILE A 67 -4.80 23.67 7.07
N SER A 68 -5.43 23.24 8.16
CA SER A 68 -6.80 22.70 8.12
C SER A 68 -7.90 23.76 8.18
N THR A 69 -7.63 24.93 8.76
CA THR A 69 -8.66 25.98 8.96
C THR A 69 -8.62 27.12 7.95
N LEU A 70 -7.45 27.46 7.41
CA LEU A 70 -7.29 28.66 6.56
C LEU A 70 -7.16 28.27 5.08
N GLY A 71 -7.77 29.07 4.20
CA GLY A 71 -7.54 28.96 2.77
C GLY A 71 -6.10 29.35 2.39
N GLU A 72 -5.60 28.92 1.22
CA GLU A 72 -4.20 29.14 0.80
C GLU A 72 -3.76 30.62 0.87
N ALA A 73 -4.67 31.56 0.52
CA ALA A 73 -4.41 33.00 0.63
C ALA A 73 -4.33 33.50 2.10
N GLU A 74 -5.24 33.04 2.95
CA GLU A 74 -5.30 33.44 4.37
C GLU A 74 -4.18 32.79 5.19
N LEU A 75 -3.72 31.60 4.78
CA LEU A 75 -2.60 30.90 5.37
C LEU A 75 -1.31 31.69 5.19
N ILE A 76 -1.10 32.32 4.02
CA ILE A 76 0.06 33.16 3.77
C ILE A 76 0.03 34.39 4.67
N ASP A 77 -1.11 35.08 4.77
CA ASP A 77 -1.25 36.25 5.66
C ASP A 77 -1.05 35.88 7.15
N ALA A 78 -1.56 34.72 7.57
CA ALA A 78 -1.39 34.21 8.93
C ALA A 78 0.07 33.82 9.24
N LEU A 79 0.77 33.22 8.26
CA LEU A 79 2.19 32.90 8.38
C LEU A 79 3.05 34.17 8.38
N LEU A 80 2.73 35.16 7.56
CA LEU A 80 3.41 36.46 7.55
C LEU A 80 3.26 37.21 8.88
N ALA A 81 2.10 37.11 9.53
CA ALA A 81 1.85 37.71 10.84
C ALA A 81 2.70 37.08 11.97
N LYS A 82 3.23 35.87 11.76
CA LYS A 82 4.05 35.14 12.74
C LYS A 82 5.55 35.41 12.61
N ILE A 83 6.00 36.07 11.54
CA ILE A 83 7.42 36.38 11.35
C ILE A 83 7.85 37.45 12.36
N PRO A 84 8.88 37.20 13.19
CA PRO A 84 9.40 38.21 14.11
C PRO A 84 9.89 39.45 13.35
N SER A 85 9.40 40.63 13.73
CA SER A 85 9.67 41.92 13.08
C SER A 85 11.12 42.43 13.26
N GLN A 86 12.07 41.57 13.59
CA GLN A 86 13.43 41.98 13.97
C GLN A 86 14.30 42.43 12.78
N SER A 87 13.82 42.31 11.54
CA SER A 87 14.54 42.78 10.34
C SER A 87 13.55 43.10 9.21
N ASN A 88 13.07 44.35 9.13
CA ASN A 88 12.12 44.78 8.09
C ASN A 88 12.65 44.55 6.66
N ALA A 89 13.96 44.63 6.43
CA ALA A 89 14.55 44.46 5.10
C ALA A 89 14.63 42.98 4.66
N GLN A 90 14.98 42.05 5.56
CA GLN A 90 15.05 40.62 5.22
C GLN A 90 13.65 40.00 5.16
N SER A 91 12.73 40.42 6.03
CA SER A 91 11.33 39.98 5.98
C SER A 91 10.61 40.45 4.72
N GLN A 92 10.86 41.68 4.25
CA GLN A 92 10.32 42.14 2.95
C GLN A 92 10.85 41.32 1.78
N THR A 93 12.16 41.07 1.74
CA THR A 93 12.77 40.22 0.70
C THR A 93 12.21 38.80 0.74
N PHE A 94 12.07 38.21 1.93
CA PHE A 94 11.48 36.91 2.13
C PHE A 94 10.01 36.85 1.70
N ASN A 95 9.22 37.86 2.03
CA ASN A 95 7.81 37.94 1.65
C ASN A 95 7.65 37.96 0.13
N ILE A 96 8.43 38.80 -0.55
CA ILE A 96 8.45 38.83 -2.01
C ILE A 96 8.83 37.46 -2.58
N HIS A 97 9.84 36.80 -2.01
CA HIS A 97 10.24 35.46 -2.45
C HIS A 97 9.13 34.42 -2.24
N LEU A 98 8.48 34.42 -1.07
CA LEU A 98 7.39 33.50 -0.76
C LEU A 98 6.20 33.71 -1.70
N GLN A 99 5.83 34.96 -1.95
CA GLN A 99 4.73 35.31 -2.86
C GLN A 99 5.02 34.85 -4.30
N MET A 100 6.27 34.98 -4.77
CA MET A 100 6.67 34.48 -6.08
C MET A 100 6.62 32.94 -6.17
N ILE A 101 7.05 32.21 -5.13
CA ILE A 101 6.95 30.74 -5.08
C ILE A 101 5.49 30.29 -5.14
N VAL A 102 4.63 30.89 -4.32
CA VAL A 102 3.21 30.53 -4.27
C VAL A 102 2.55 30.86 -5.61
N SER A 103 2.79 32.05 -6.16
CA SER A 103 2.23 32.44 -7.46
C SER A 103 2.70 31.50 -8.58
N ALA A 104 3.96 31.09 -8.58
CA ALA A 104 4.47 30.16 -9.58
C ALA A 104 3.88 28.75 -9.41
N ALA A 105 3.81 28.24 -8.17
CA ALA A 105 3.17 26.95 -7.89
C ALA A 105 1.69 26.94 -8.31
N HIS A 106 0.98 28.05 -8.10
CA HIS A 106 -0.41 28.21 -8.53
C HIS A 106 -0.53 28.20 -10.06
N ARG A 107 0.30 28.97 -10.78
CA ARG A 107 0.31 28.97 -12.26
C ARG A 107 0.69 27.61 -12.84
N ILE A 108 1.66 26.91 -12.25
CA ILE A 108 2.01 25.54 -12.67
C ILE A 108 0.83 24.59 -12.46
N ARG A 109 0.11 24.71 -11.34
CA ARG A 109 -1.08 23.89 -11.06
C ARG A 109 -2.20 24.19 -12.06
N GLN A 110 -2.50 25.46 -12.28
CA GLN A 110 -3.52 25.88 -13.23
C GLN A 110 -3.17 25.46 -14.66
N GLY A 111 -1.92 25.67 -15.09
CA GLY A 111 -1.45 25.20 -16.39
C GLY A 111 -1.50 23.67 -16.54
N LEU A 112 -1.30 22.91 -15.46
CA LEU A 112 -1.49 21.45 -15.47
C LEU A 112 -2.96 21.04 -15.52
N GLU A 113 -3.87 21.80 -14.90
CA GLU A 113 -5.33 21.55 -14.93
C GLU A 113 -5.92 21.89 -16.30
N ASP A 114 -5.48 22.99 -16.89
CA ASP A 114 -5.92 23.49 -18.19
C ASP A 114 -5.15 22.84 -19.37
N PHE A 115 -4.19 21.96 -19.08
CA PHE A 115 -3.29 21.32 -20.06
C PHE A 115 -2.57 22.33 -20.97
N GLN A 116 -2.11 23.45 -20.39
CA GLN A 116 -1.38 24.51 -21.07
C GLN A 116 0.13 24.44 -20.75
N PRO A 117 0.95 23.71 -21.54
CA PRO A 117 2.37 23.57 -21.27
C PRO A 117 3.15 24.90 -21.35
N GLU A 118 2.70 25.82 -22.19
CA GLU A 118 3.29 27.16 -22.33
C GLU A 118 3.19 27.98 -21.04
N GLU A 119 2.08 27.86 -20.31
CA GLU A 119 1.88 28.57 -19.05
C GLU A 119 2.75 27.99 -17.93
N ILE A 120 2.94 26.66 -17.94
CA ILE A 120 3.85 25.96 -17.03
C ILE A 120 5.30 26.37 -17.30
N ALA A 121 5.71 26.39 -18.58
CA ALA A 121 7.04 26.81 -18.98
C ALA A 121 7.30 28.27 -18.57
N ALA A 122 6.37 29.18 -18.88
CA ALA A 122 6.47 30.58 -18.49
C ALA A 122 6.56 30.77 -16.95
N ALA A 123 5.78 30.01 -16.18
CA ALA A 123 5.83 30.04 -14.73
C ALA A 123 7.17 29.51 -14.16
N LEU A 124 7.77 28.50 -14.79
CA LEU A 124 9.09 28.00 -14.41
C LEU A 124 10.20 29.00 -14.75
N THR A 125 10.15 29.63 -15.94
CA THR A 125 11.11 30.67 -16.33
C THR A 125 11.03 31.89 -15.42
N ASP A 126 9.83 32.25 -14.94
CA ASP A 126 9.63 33.31 -13.94
C ASP A 126 10.31 32.95 -12.60
N VAL A 127 10.27 31.68 -12.17
CA VAL A 127 10.97 31.22 -10.95
C VAL A 127 12.48 31.27 -11.12
N ASP A 128 13.00 30.92 -12.30
CA ASP A 128 14.44 30.93 -12.58
C ASP A 128 15.06 32.32 -12.56
N ARG A 129 14.30 33.34 -13.00
CA ARG A 129 14.73 34.73 -12.93
C ARG A 129 14.84 35.25 -11.50
N THR A 130 14.22 34.55 -10.55
CA THR A 130 14.27 34.88 -9.13
C THR A 130 15.37 34.10 -8.42
N ALA A 131 15.92 34.62 -7.32
CA ALA A 131 16.98 33.96 -6.54
C ALA A 131 16.53 32.66 -5.83
N ILE A 132 15.39 32.08 -6.25
CA ILE A 132 14.66 30.99 -5.64
C ILE A 132 15.01 29.65 -6.30
N ALA A 133 15.33 29.65 -7.60
CA ALA A 133 15.78 28.45 -8.30
C ALA A 133 16.94 27.71 -7.58
N PRO A 134 17.96 28.39 -7.02
CA PRO A 134 18.99 27.72 -6.23
C PRO A 134 18.47 27.05 -4.94
N LEU A 135 17.41 27.58 -4.32
CA LEU A 135 16.79 26.99 -3.13
C LEU A 135 15.95 25.77 -3.50
N VAL A 136 15.13 25.87 -4.54
CA VAL A 136 14.33 24.76 -5.07
C VAL A 136 15.24 23.62 -5.51
N LEU A 137 16.35 23.93 -6.19
CA LEU A 137 17.34 22.93 -6.60
C LEU A 137 17.99 22.25 -5.39
N LYS A 138 18.37 22.99 -4.34
CA LYS A 138 18.90 22.39 -3.09
C LYS A 138 17.87 21.45 -2.45
N MET A 139 16.60 21.85 -2.39
CA MET A 139 15.53 20.99 -1.85
C MET A 139 15.32 19.74 -2.72
N ALA A 140 15.28 19.89 -4.04
CA ALA A 140 15.15 18.78 -4.98
C ALA A 140 16.32 17.79 -4.85
N VAL A 141 17.55 18.28 -4.69
CA VAL A 141 18.73 17.45 -4.44
C VAL A 141 18.62 16.70 -3.11
N VAL A 142 18.19 17.37 -2.03
CA VAL A 142 17.98 16.72 -0.72
C VAL A 142 16.89 15.65 -0.80
N GLN A 143 15.78 15.96 -1.47
CA GLN A 143 14.67 15.06 -1.67
C GLN A 143 15.10 13.83 -2.49
N ALA A 144 15.76 14.04 -3.63
CA ALA A 144 16.33 12.97 -4.46
C ALA A 144 17.32 12.10 -3.66
N GLY A 145 18.18 12.72 -2.83
CA GLY A 145 19.08 12.00 -1.94
C GLY A 145 18.34 11.11 -0.92
N SER A 146 17.23 11.60 -0.37
CA SER A 146 16.39 10.82 0.54
C SER A 146 15.67 9.66 -0.16
N GLU A 147 15.21 9.85 -1.40
CA GLU A 147 14.59 8.80 -2.20
C GLU A 147 15.59 7.73 -2.60
N VAL A 148 16.82 8.10 -3.00
CA VAL A 148 17.92 7.17 -3.26
C VAL A 148 18.26 6.38 -1.99
N LYS A 149 18.31 7.03 -0.82
CA LYS A 149 18.53 6.35 0.46
C LYS A 149 17.44 5.31 0.75
N ASN A 150 16.17 5.65 0.51
CA ASN A 150 15.05 4.72 0.68
C ASN A 150 15.11 3.56 -0.32
N LEU A 151 15.47 3.82 -1.59
CA LEU A 151 15.68 2.77 -2.59
C LEU A 151 16.81 1.82 -2.21
N LEU A 152 17.92 2.34 -1.67
CA LEU A 152 19.03 1.52 -1.17
C LEU A 152 18.61 0.64 0.02
N GLN A 153 17.75 1.14 0.91
CA GLN A 153 17.20 0.33 2.00
C GLN A 153 16.30 -0.79 1.48
N ASN A 154 15.43 -0.49 0.51
CA ASN A 154 14.57 -1.48 -0.13
C ASN A 154 15.39 -2.53 -0.88
N GLN A 155 16.44 -2.12 -1.61
CA GLN A 155 17.36 -3.04 -2.28
C GLN A 155 18.06 -3.96 -1.27
N LYS A 156 18.57 -3.41 -0.16
CA LYS A 156 19.19 -4.22 0.91
C LYS A 156 18.21 -5.21 1.53
N ALA A 157 16.96 -4.81 1.77
CA ALA A 157 15.93 -5.70 2.31
C ALA A 157 15.61 -6.83 1.31
N TRP A 158 15.46 -6.50 0.04
CA TRP A 158 15.23 -7.46 -1.03
C TRP A 158 16.41 -8.43 -1.19
N SER A 159 17.65 -7.96 -1.19
CA SER A 159 18.84 -8.82 -1.28
C SER A 159 18.90 -9.82 -0.13
N LYS A 160 18.58 -9.41 1.10
CA LYS A 160 18.53 -10.32 2.26
C LYS A 160 17.47 -11.43 2.10
N ASP A 161 16.27 -11.08 1.62
CA ASP A 161 15.21 -12.08 1.36
C ASP A 161 15.61 -13.04 0.23
N ALA A 162 16.24 -12.53 -0.83
CA ALA A 162 16.76 -13.34 -1.93
C ALA A 162 17.87 -14.31 -1.45
N GLU A 163 18.81 -13.83 -0.62
CA GLU A 163 19.87 -14.65 -0.01
C GLU A 163 19.29 -15.76 0.88
N GLN A 164 18.27 -15.45 1.70
CA GLN A 164 17.61 -16.45 2.54
C GLN A 164 16.91 -17.54 1.70
N LYS A 165 16.23 -17.16 0.63
CA LYS A 165 15.58 -18.11 -0.30
C LYS A 165 16.61 -18.98 -1.02
N MET A 166 17.70 -18.37 -1.50
CA MET A 166 18.78 -19.09 -2.18
C MET A 166 19.50 -20.06 -1.24
N SER A 167 19.75 -19.66 0.02
CA SER A 167 20.35 -20.52 1.04
C SER A 167 19.54 -21.79 1.27
N ARG A 168 18.20 -21.69 1.36
CA ARG A 168 17.32 -22.86 1.51
C ARG A 168 17.40 -23.82 0.32
N LEU A 169 17.43 -23.27 -0.91
CA LEU A 169 17.55 -24.07 -2.13
C LEU A 169 18.90 -24.80 -2.22
N VAL A 170 19.99 -24.12 -1.86
CA VAL A 170 21.34 -24.70 -1.86
C VAL A 170 21.45 -25.84 -0.84
N THR A 171 20.91 -25.64 0.37
CA THR A 171 20.87 -26.70 1.40
C THR A 171 20.04 -27.90 0.92
N GLY A 172 18.85 -27.67 0.35
CA GLY A 172 18.01 -28.74 -0.19
C GLY A 172 18.68 -29.51 -1.34
N GLN A 173 19.42 -28.82 -2.22
CA GLN A 173 20.22 -29.48 -3.26
C GLN A 173 21.35 -30.33 -2.69
N GLY A 174 22.01 -29.84 -1.64
CA GLY A 174 23.06 -30.56 -0.92
C GLY A 174 22.54 -31.87 -0.29
N GLU A 175 21.40 -31.82 0.39
CA GLU A 175 20.75 -32.98 0.99
C GLU A 175 20.32 -34.01 -0.08
N ALA A 176 19.75 -33.55 -1.20
CA ALA A 176 19.39 -34.43 -2.31
C ALA A 176 20.62 -35.13 -2.94
N LEU A 177 21.75 -34.43 -3.07
CA LEU A 177 23.00 -35.02 -3.55
C LEU A 177 23.57 -36.05 -2.56
N GLN A 178 23.51 -35.76 -1.26
CA GLN A 178 23.92 -36.72 -0.24
C GLN A 178 23.05 -37.98 -0.26
N ALA A 179 21.73 -37.85 -0.43
CA ALA A 179 20.82 -38.98 -0.59
C ALA A 179 21.18 -39.84 -1.82
N LYS A 180 21.45 -39.20 -2.97
CA LYS A 180 21.91 -39.92 -4.19
C LYS A 180 23.23 -40.66 -3.98
N ARG A 181 24.20 -40.08 -3.26
CA ARG A 181 25.46 -40.75 -2.93
C ARG A 181 25.24 -41.97 -2.03
N ARG A 182 24.37 -41.85 -1.02
CA ARG A 182 24.01 -42.98 -0.14
C ARG A 182 23.36 -44.11 -0.92
N LEU A 183 22.46 -43.79 -1.84
CA LEU A 183 21.82 -44.77 -2.72
C LEU A 183 22.86 -45.47 -3.63
N ALA A 184 23.74 -44.71 -4.29
CA ALA A 184 24.79 -45.27 -5.14
C ALA A 184 25.76 -46.20 -4.36
N LEU A 185 26.10 -45.84 -3.11
CA LEU A 185 26.90 -46.70 -2.23
C LEU A 185 26.15 -47.97 -1.82
N ALA A 186 24.85 -47.89 -1.58
CA ALA A 186 24.04 -49.07 -1.29
C ALA A 186 23.95 -50.01 -2.51
N GLU A 187 23.76 -49.45 -3.70
CA GLU A 187 23.74 -50.22 -4.96
C GLU A 187 25.08 -50.88 -5.27
N SER A 188 26.21 -50.20 -5.05
CA SER A 188 27.53 -50.79 -5.28
C SER A 188 27.82 -51.93 -4.32
N ARG A 189 27.41 -51.80 -3.04
CA ARG A 189 27.49 -52.87 -2.04
C ARG A 189 26.64 -54.09 -2.42
N LEU A 190 25.44 -53.86 -2.95
CA LEU A 190 24.55 -54.92 -3.47
C LEU A 190 25.16 -55.63 -4.68
N ARG A 191 25.68 -54.88 -5.67
CA ARG A 191 26.34 -55.45 -6.86
C ARG A 191 27.58 -56.28 -6.48
N GLY A 192 28.40 -55.78 -5.55
CA GLY A 192 29.59 -56.49 -5.07
C GLY A 192 29.26 -57.81 -4.37
N ARG A 193 28.20 -57.85 -3.55
CA ARG A 193 27.73 -59.11 -2.93
C ARG A 193 27.24 -60.11 -3.98
N GLY A 194 26.56 -59.65 -5.03
CA GLY A 194 26.03 -60.52 -6.08
C GLY A 194 27.11 -61.31 -6.84
N SER A 195 28.26 -60.71 -7.16
CA SER A 195 29.32 -61.39 -7.90
C SER A 195 30.13 -62.35 -7.03
N ALA A 196 30.46 -61.94 -5.79
CA ALA A 196 31.19 -62.77 -4.84
C ALA A 196 30.40 -64.04 -4.47
N PHE A 197 29.08 -63.89 -4.27
CA PHE A 197 28.19 -65.02 -3.97
C PHE A 197 28.08 -65.99 -5.15
N LYS A 198 28.01 -65.51 -6.40
CA LYS A 198 28.00 -66.37 -7.59
C LYS A 198 29.25 -67.24 -7.71
N GLN A 199 30.43 -66.68 -7.41
CA GLN A 199 31.67 -67.46 -7.48
C GLN A 199 31.81 -68.48 -6.35
N THR A 200 31.44 -68.11 -5.12
CA THR A 200 31.41 -69.05 -4.00
C THR A 200 30.37 -70.15 -4.21
N ALA A 201 29.18 -69.82 -4.72
CA ALA A 201 28.16 -70.79 -5.10
C ALA A 201 28.67 -71.76 -6.18
N LYS A 202 29.32 -71.26 -7.25
CA LYS A 202 29.90 -72.12 -8.30
C LYS A 202 30.98 -73.07 -7.74
N LYS A 203 31.90 -72.59 -6.91
CA LYS A 203 32.94 -73.42 -6.29
C LYS A 203 32.37 -74.44 -5.31
N ALA A 204 31.35 -74.06 -4.54
CA ALA A 204 30.65 -74.96 -3.63
C ALA A 204 29.95 -76.08 -4.41
N ILE A 205 29.23 -75.75 -5.48
CA ILE A 205 28.57 -76.74 -6.36
C ILE A 205 29.58 -77.67 -7.02
N ALA A 206 30.70 -77.14 -7.55
CA ALA A 206 31.74 -77.95 -8.18
C ALA A 206 32.41 -78.94 -7.22
N ARG A 207 32.65 -78.55 -5.96
CA ARG A 207 33.17 -79.46 -4.92
C ARG A 207 32.14 -80.51 -4.49
N LEU A 208 30.85 -80.17 -4.51
CA LEU A 208 29.77 -81.07 -4.16
C LEU A 208 29.58 -82.20 -5.19
N LEU A 209 29.84 -81.90 -6.47
CA LEU A 209 29.65 -82.83 -7.59
C LEU A 209 30.77 -83.88 -7.72
N SER A 210 31.90 -83.74 -7.02
CA SER A 210 33.11 -84.52 -7.30
C SER A 210 33.43 -85.66 -6.31
N GLY A 211 32.54 -86.07 -5.39
CA GLY A 211 32.98 -87.11 -4.43
C GLY A 211 31.98 -87.90 -3.56
N ALA A 212 30.71 -87.55 -3.42
CA ALA A 212 29.77 -88.38 -2.64
C ALA A 212 28.30 -87.99 -2.92
N GLU A 213 27.57 -88.79 -3.68
CA GLU A 213 26.16 -88.54 -4.02
C GLU A 213 25.26 -88.39 -2.77
N ASN A 214 25.54 -89.17 -1.71
CA ASN A 214 24.81 -89.09 -0.45
C ASN A 214 25.12 -87.79 0.33
N ALA A 215 26.37 -87.31 0.30
CA ALA A 215 26.72 -86.03 0.92
C ALA A 215 26.09 -84.86 0.14
N PHE A 216 26.03 -84.97 -1.20
CA PHE A 216 25.36 -84.00 -2.07
C PHE A 216 23.88 -83.86 -1.73
N LEU A 217 23.14 -84.97 -1.59
CA LEU A 217 21.74 -84.97 -1.17
C LEU A 217 21.54 -84.35 0.22
N SER A 218 22.37 -84.72 1.20
CA SER A 218 22.29 -84.13 2.55
C SER A 218 22.50 -82.61 2.54
N GLN A 219 23.43 -82.13 1.70
CA GLN A 219 23.74 -80.71 1.61
C GLN A 219 22.72 -79.94 0.77
N LEU A 220 22.11 -80.55 -0.25
CA LEU A 220 20.94 -80.01 -0.93
C LEU A 220 19.75 -79.86 0.03
N LEU A 221 19.46 -80.87 0.83
CA LEU A 221 18.39 -80.80 1.83
C LEU A 221 18.70 -79.74 2.89
N ALA A 222 19.95 -79.65 3.37
CA ALA A 222 20.36 -78.61 4.32
C ALA A 222 20.29 -77.19 3.74
N THR A 223 20.71 -77.00 2.49
CA THR A 223 20.62 -75.69 1.80
C THR A 223 19.18 -75.32 1.50
N TRP A 224 18.35 -76.26 1.04
CA TRP A 224 16.91 -76.07 0.88
C TRP A 224 16.26 -75.67 2.21
N LEU A 225 16.55 -76.37 3.30
CA LEU A 225 16.05 -76.04 4.64
C LEU A 225 16.48 -74.63 5.07
N THR A 226 17.72 -74.23 4.76
CA THR A 226 18.25 -72.90 5.10
C THR A 226 17.56 -71.81 4.28
N ILE A 227 17.36 -72.02 2.97
CA ILE A 227 16.62 -71.11 2.09
C ILE A 227 15.15 -71.02 2.53
N ALA A 228 14.51 -72.13 2.87
CA ALA A 228 13.14 -72.15 3.36
C ALA A 228 12.99 -71.39 4.69
N ARG A 229 13.96 -71.55 5.62
CA ARG A 229 14.00 -70.78 6.87
C ARG A 229 14.25 -69.29 6.62
N GLN A 230 15.14 -68.96 5.68
CA GLN A 230 15.43 -67.58 5.30
C GLN A 230 14.20 -66.92 4.65
N ALA A 231 13.54 -67.60 3.72
CA ALA A 231 12.32 -67.13 3.09
C ALA A 231 11.19 -66.90 4.11
N ARG A 232 11.06 -67.76 5.14
CA ARG A 232 10.12 -67.53 6.25
C ARG A 232 10.46 -66.28 7.06
N ARG A 233 11.74 -66.03 7.35
CA ARG A 233 12.18 -64.81 8.05
C ARG A 233 11.97 -63.56 7.20
N GLU A 234 12.30 -63.63 5.91
CA GLU A 234 12.08 -62.54 4.97
C GLU A 234 10.60 -62.22 4.82
N ASN A 235 9.73 -63.23 4.69
CA ASN A 235 8.28 -63.02 4.67
C ASN A 235 7.77 -62.37 5.96
N ALA A 236 8.22 -62.82 7.14
CA ALA A 236 7.84 -62.20 8.41
C ALA A 236 8.29 -60.73 8.48
N VAL A 237 9.50 -60.43 8.00
CA VAL A 237 10.02 -59.06 7.93
C VAL A 237 9.24 -58.22 6.90
N THR A 238 8.88 -58.78 5.74
CA THR A 238 8.05 -58.10 4.74
C THR A 238 6.67 -57.80 5.28
N GLU A 239 6.07 -58.72 6.04
CA GLU A 239 4.79 -58.53 6.70
C GLU A 239 4.87 -57.39 7.73
N GLU A 240 5.88 -57.39 8.61
CA GLU A 240 6.11 -56.30 9.58
C GLU A 240 6.31 -54.93 8.88
N TYR A 241 7.12 -54.87 7.82
CA TYR A 241 7.35 -53.61 7.11
C TYR A 241 6.14 -53.17 6.29
N SER A 242 5.37 -54.10 5.72
CA SER A 242 4.12 -53.77 5.03
C SER A 242 3.13 -53.12 5.99
N GLY A 243 2.93 -53.70 7.18
CA GLY A 243 2.08 -53.10 8.22
C GLY A 243 2.58 -51.73 8.70
N ARG A 244 3.90 -51.54 8.85
CA ARG A 244 4.46 -50.21 9.20
C ARG A 244 4.27 -49.18 8.09
N ILE A 245 4.42 -49.59 6.83
CA ILE A 245 4.18 -48.70 5.67
C ILE A 245 2.72 -48.30 5.64
N GLU A 246 1.79 -49.24 5.76
CA GLU A 246 0.35 -48.97 5.80
C GLU A 246 -0.01 -48.02 6.95
N GLN A 247 0.53 -48.22 8.16
CA GLN A 247 0.32 -47.31 9.29
C GLN A 247 0.87 -45.91 9.03
N MET A 248 2.05 -45.79 8.45
CA MET A 248 2.65 -44.49 8.12
C MET A 248 1.88 -43.78 7.00
N GLU A 249 1.38 -44.53 6.01
CA GLU A 249 0.51 -44.00 4.95
C GLU A 249 -0.84 -43.54 5.50
N GLU A 250 -1.45 -44.30 6.42
CA GLU A 250 -2.67 -43.92 7.11
C GLU A 250 -2.48 -42.65 7.95
N GLN A 251 -1.39 -42.56 8.73
CA GLN A 251 -1.04 -41.36 9.48
C GLN A 251 -0.82 -40.15 8.56
N LEU A 252 -0.16 -40.36 7.42
CA LEU A 252 0.08 -39.31 6.44
C LEU A 252 -1.24 -38.84 5.80
N MET A 253 -2.15 -39.76 5.45
CA MET A 253 -3.47 -39.42 4.95
C MET A 253 -4.32 -38.70 6.00
N ALA A 254 -4.30 -39.15 7.25
CA ALA A 254 -4.98 -38.48 8.37
C ALA A 254 -4.42 -37.07 8.61
N SER A 255 -3.10 -36.89 8.57
CA SER A 255 -2.47 -35.57 8.72
C SER A 255 -2.86 -34.63 7.58
N ARG A 256 -2.90 -35.10 6.32
CA ARG A 256 -3.35 -34.32 5.17
C ARG A 256 -4.83 -33.97 5.26
N ALA A 257 -5.68 -34.89 5.70
CA ALA A 257 -7.10 -34.65 5.93
C ALA A 257 -7.31 -33.57 7.01
N ASN A 258 -6.58 -33.66 8.13
CA ASN A 258 -6.62 -32.66 9.20
C ASN A 258 -6.11 -31.28 8.74
N GLN A 259 -5.05 -31.25 7.92
CA GLN A 259 -4.58 -30.00 7.31
C GLN A 259 -5.64 -29.38 6.40
N LEU A 260 -6.31 -30.17 5.55
CA LEU A 260 -7.39 -29.70 4.69
C LEU A 260 -8.59 -29.17 5.50
N LEU A 261 -8.96 -29.86 6.58
CA LEU A 261 -10.02 -29.39 7.49
C LEU A 261 -9.64 -28.07 8.16
N SER A 262 -8.40 -27.93 8.62
CA SER A 262 -7.90 -26.69 9.21
C SER A 262 -7.91 -25.54 8.21
N VAL A 263 -7.41 -25.75 6.99
CA VAL A 263 -7.44 -24.75 5.91
C VAL A 263 -8.87 -24.36 5.57
N ARG A 264 -9.79 -25.34 5.46
CA ARG A 264 -11.21 -25.08 5.21
C ARG A 264 -11.85 -24.26 6.33
N ALA A 265 -11.57 -24.58 7.59
CA ALA A 265 -12.08 -23.83 8.74
C ALA A 265 -11.53 -22.40 8.80
N VAL A 266 -10.27 -22.18 8.40
CA VAL A 266 -9.69 -20.83 8.28
C VAL A 266 -10.35 -20.06 7.14
N MET A 267 -10.53 -20.68 5.97
CA MET A 267 -11.22 -20.05 4.83
C MET A 267 -12.67 -19.70 5.17
N GLN A 268 -13.40 -20.59 5.85
CA GLN A 268 -14.79 -20.35 6.25
C GLN A 268 -14.89 -19.23 7.30
N ARG A 269 -14.01 -19.20 8.31
CA ARG A 269 -13.95 -18.09 9.27
C ARG A 269 -13.63 -16.76 8.57
N ARG A 270 -12.74 -16.77 7.57
CA ARG A 270 -12.42 -15.58 6.78
C ARG A 270 -13.59 -15.14 5.90
N ALA A 271 -14.32 -16.08 5.29
CA ALA A 271 -15.52 -15.77 4.51
C ALA A 271 -16.59 -15.12 5.38
N LEU A 272 -16.93 -15.71 6.54
CA LEU A 272 -17.87 -15.14 7.50
C LEU A 272 -17.42 -13.77 8.01
N GLY A 273 -16.11 -13.59 8.23
CA GLY A 273 -15.52 -12.30 8.58
C GLY A 273 -15.71 -11.24 7.49
N LEU A 274 -15.54 -11.61 6.22
CA LEU A 274 -15.78 -10.72 5.08
C LEU A 274 -17.26 -10.37 4.93
N ASP A 275 -18.17 -11.32 5.11
CA ASP A 275 -19.62 -11.07 5.05
C ASP A 275 -20.04 -10.09 6.15
N SER A 276 -19.56 -10.29 7.38
CA SER A 276 -19.82 -9.37 8.49
C SER A 276 -19.24 -7.96 8.25
N ALA A 277 -18.06 -7.88 7.63
CA ALA A 277 -17.44 -6.61 7.26
C ALA A 277 -18.22 -5.89 6.15
N LEU A 278 -18.74 -6.64 5.17
CA LEU A 278 -19.58 -6.11 4.10
C LEU A 278 -20.89 -5.55 4.65
N VAL A 279 -21.58 -6.30 5.54
CA VAL A 279 -22.80 -5.82 6.19
C VAL A 279 -22.52 -4.54 6.97
N ARG A 280 -21.40 -4.48 7.70
CA ARG A 280 -20.99 -3.27 8.42
C ARG A 280 -20.74 -2.09 7.48
N GLU A 281 -20.04 -2.30 6.36
CA GLU A 281 -19.78 -1.26 5.37
C GLU A 281 -21.07 -0.71 4.75
N VAL A 282 -22.06 -1.58 4.47
CA VAL A 282 -23.39 -1.18 4.00
C VAL A 282 -24.13 -0.34 5.05
N PHE A 283 -24.08 -0.72 6.33
CA PHE A 283 -24.69 0.06 7.41
C PHE A 283 -24.00 1.42 7.62
N ASP A 284 -22.67 1.46 7.57
CA ASP A 284 -21.89 2.70 7.68
C ASP A 284 -22.15 3.65 6.50
N PHE A 285 -22.32 3.10 5.29
CA PHE A 285 -22.72 3.85 4.11
C PHE A 285 -24.13 4.45 4.27
N PHE A 286 -25.10 3.65 4.73
CA PHE A 286 -26.46 4.13 4.97
C PHE A 286 -26.49 5.23 6.04
N ARG A 287 -25.73 5.04 7.13
CA ARG A 287 -25.58 6.06 8.19
C ARG A 287 -24.98 7.37 7.65
N THR A 288 -23.96 7.27 6.80
CA THR A 288 -23.33 8.42 6.14
C THR A 288 -24.35 9.14 5.25
N GLN A 289 -25.10 8.42 4.40
CA GLN A 289 -26.13 9.03 3.56
C GLN A 289 -27.22 9.76 4.36
N VAL A 290 -27.67 9.19 5.48
CA VAL A 290 -28.65 9.85 6.36
C VAL A 290 -28.06 11.11 7.00
N SER A 291 -26.78 11.09 7.38
CA SER A 291 -26.08 12.26 7.91
C SER A 291 -25.92 13.36 6.86
N ASP A 292 -25.50 12.99 5.65
CA ASP A 292 -25.29 13.92 4.54
C ASP A 292 -26.60 14.57 4.12
N ARG A 293 -27.70 13.79 4.04
CA ARG A 293 -29.03 14.32 3.76
C ARG A 293 -29.49 15.32 4.82
N LYS A 294 -29.23 15.07 6.11
CA LYS A 294 -29.53 16.02 7.18
C LYS A 294 -28.71 17.31 7.05
N ALA A 295 -27.42 17.19 6.71
CA ALA A 295 -26.55 18.34 6.49
C ALA A 295 -27.01 19.17 5.27
N GLU A 296 -27.38 18.51 4.17
CA GLU A 296 -27.94 19.13 2.98
C GLU A 296 -29.28 19.82 3.27
N GLU A 297 -30.15 19.22 4.07
CA GLU A 297 -31.40 19.84 4.52
C GLU A 297 -31.11 21.12 5.32
N VAL A 298 -30.16 21.11 6.26
CA VAL A 298 -29.76 22.31 7.02
C VAL A 298 -29.18 23.39 6.08
N LEU A 299 -28.26 23.02 5.19
CA LEU A 299 -27.67 23.94 4.22
C LEU A 299 -28.74 24.54 3.29
N SER A 300 -29.68 23.72 2.82
CA SER A 300 -30.78 24.18 1.98
C SER A 300 -31.69 25.19 2.71
N GLN A 301 -31.91 25.02 4.02
CA GLN A 301 -32.65 25.96 4.84
C GLN A 301 -31.90 27.28 5.00
N GLU A 302 -30.58 27.24 5.18
CA GLU A 302 -29.74 28.44 5.26
C GLU A 302 -29.71 29.19 3.92
N VAL A 303 -29.55 28.48 2.80
CA VAL A 303 -29.63 29.07 1.46
C VAL A 303 -31.00 29.72 1.24
N ARG A 304 -32.10 29.09 1.66
CA ARG A 304 -33.45 29.69 1.61
C ARG A 304 -33.55 30.96 2.47
N LYS A 305 -32.98 30.96 3.68
CA LYS A 305 -32.95 32.15 4.56
C LYS A 305 -32.15 33.29 3.92
N VAL A 306 -30.99 33.00 3.33
CA VAL A 306 -30.16 33.99 2.64
C VAL A 306 -30.89 34.52 1.40
N GLN A 307 -31.51 33.65 0.61
CA GLN A 307 -32.28 34.05 -0.56
C GLN A 307 -33.50 34.91 -0.19
N ALA A 308 -34.18 34.60 0.92
CA ALA A 308 -35.25 35.44 1.47
C ALA A 308 -34.73 36.81 1.91
N LYS A 309 -33.60 36.87 2.64
CA LYS A 309 -32.94 38.13 3.01
C LYS A 309 -32.55 38.96 1.79
N LEU A 310 -32.00 38.31 0.75
CA LEU A 310 -31.61 38.97 -0.49
C LEU A 310 -32.84 39.53 -1.23
N LYS A 311 -33.96 38.78 -1.26
CA LYS A 311 -35.23 39.28 -1.81
C LYS A 311 -35.73 40.50 -1.03
N THR A 312 -35.75 40.44 0.30
CA THR A 312 -36.16 41.60 1.13
C THR A 312 -35.23 42.80 0.97
N PHE A 313 -33.93 42.56 0.80
CA PHE A 313 -32.94 43.61 0.55
C PHE A 313 -33.15 44.23 -0.83
N LYS A 314 -33.39 43.42 -1.88
CA LYS A 314 -33.71 43.91 -3.23
C LYS A 314 -34.98 44.77 -3.24
N THR A 315 -36.06 44.35 -2.56
CA THR A 315 -37.30 45.13 -2.51
C THR A 315 -37.12 46.42 -1.70
N SER A 316 -36.42 46.36 -0.56
CA SER A 316 -36.09 47.55 0.24
C SER A 316 -35.19 48.52 -0.53
N HIS A 317 -34.17 48.01 -1.20
CA HIS A 317 -33.26 48.83 -1.98
C HIS A 317 -33.96 49.45 -3.20
N ALA A 318 -34.80 48.71 -3.92
CA ALA A 318 -35.60 49.26 -5.01
C ALA A 318 -36.56 50.37 -4.53
N ALA A 319 -37.20 50.19 -3.36
CA ALA A 319 -38.04 51.22 -2.75
C ALA A 319 -37.22 52.47 -2.36
N ASN A 320 -36.06 52.28 -1.75
CA ASN A 320 -35.15 53.37 -1.38
C ASN A 320 -34.59 54.10 -2.61
N VAL A 321 -34.16 53.37 -3.65
CA VAL A 321 -33.68 53.96 -4.92
C VAL A 321 -34.80 54.71 -5.61
N LYS A 322 -36.04 54.18 -5.62
CA LYS A 322 -37.20 54.90 -6.16
C LYS A 322 -37.50 56.17 -5.35
N GLN A 323 -37.41 56.12 -4.02
CA GLN A 323 -37.58 57.29 -3.16
C GLN A 323 -36.48 58.33 -3.39
N ILE A 324 -35.23 57.90 -3.56
CA ILE A 324 -34.10 58.76 -3.90
C ILE A 324 -34.31 59.36 -5.30
N MET A 325 -34.64 58.56 -6.32
CA MET A 325 -34.94 59.04 -7.68
C MET A 325 -36.11 60.01 -7.71
N MET A 326 -37.18 59.78 -6.96
CA MET A 326 -38.31 60.74 -6.87
C MET A 326 -37.90 62.03 -6.16
N ARG A 327 -37.02 61.97 -5.14
CA ARG A 327 -36.45 63.17 -4.50
C ARG A 327 -35.47 63.91 -5.41
N VAL A 328 -34.68 63.19 -6.20
CA VAL A 328 -33.68 63.75 -7.11
C VAL A 328 -34.37 64.35 -8.36
N GLY A 329 -35.42 63.72 -8.88
CA GLY A 329 -36.19 64.22 -10.02
C GLY A 329 -37.06 65.45 -9.72
N ALA A 330 -37.53 65.62 -8.48
CA ALA A 330 -38.29 66.81 -8.06
C ALA A 330 -37.41 68.00 -7.65
N ALA A 331 -36.09 67.82 -7.59
CA ALA A 331 -35.17 68.81 -7.05
C ALA A 331 -33.92 68.92 -7.94
N CYS A 332 -34.10 69.20 -9.24
CA CYS A 332 -32.98 69.19 -10.17
C CYS A 332 -31.97 70.34 -9.91
N ASP A 333 -32.42 71.49 -9.38
CA ASP A 333 -31.51 72.60 -9.00
C ASP A 333 -31.45 72.83 -7.49
N ALA A 334 -32.59 72.84 -6.80
CA ALA A 334 -32.63 72.96 -5.34
C ALA A 334 -32.05 71.72 -4.65
N GLY A 335 -32.14 70.54 -5.26
CA GLY A 335 -31.62 69.30 -4.72
C GLY A 335 -30.11 69.22 -4.82
N LEU A 336 -29.51 69.73 -5.90
CA LEU A 336 -28.04 69.82 -5.99
C LEU A 336 -27.49 70.72 -4.89
N LEU A 337 -28.07 71.90 -4.69
CA LEU A 337 -27.70 72.82 -3.60
C LEU A 337 -27.88 72.16 -2.23
N MET A 338 -29.01 71.48 -2.00
CA MET A 338 -29.27 70.79 -0.75
C MET A 338 -28.36 69.57 -0.52
N THR A 339 -27.95 68.86 -1.58
CA THR A 339 -26.98 67.76 -1.48
C THR A 339 -25.57 68.28 -1.21
N SER A 340 -25.17 69.41 -1.79
CA SER A 340 -23.88 70.05 -1.51
C SER A 340 -23.83 70.58 -0.07
N ILE A 341 -24.93 71.21 0.40
CA ILE A 341 -25.06 71.66 1.78
C ILE A 341 -25.08 70.47 2.75
N LYS A 342 -25.80 69.37 2.43
CA LYS A 342 -25.79 68.15 3.25
C LYS A 342 -24.45 67.41 3.25
N ALA A 343 -23.73 67.39 2.13
CA ALA A 343 -22.39 66.84 2.08
C ALA A 343 -21.43 67.66 2.95
N TRP A 344 -21.58 68.98 2.95
CA TRP A 344 -20.83 69.87 3.82
C TRP A 344 -21.21 69.69 5.31
N GLU A 345 -22.50 69.60 5.63
CA GLU A 345 -23.00 69.31 6.98
C GLU A 345 -22.50 67.94 7.47
N SER A 346 -22.54 66.92 6.61
CA SER A 346 -22.00 65.59 6.89
C SER A 346 -20.49 65.65 7.14
N SER A 347 -19.74 66.40 6.34
CA SER A 347 -18.29 66.60 6.51
C SER A 347 -17.96 67.33 7.81
N LEU A 348 -18.74 68.34 8.19
CA LEU A 348 -18.62 69.03 9.48
C LEU A 348 -18.97 68.11 10.66
N SER A 349 -20.02 67.30 10.53
CA SER A 349 -20.42 66.33 11.57
C SER A 349 -19.37 65.23 11.77
N GLU A 350 -18.78 64.75 10.68
CA GLU A 350 -17.72 63.75 10.71
C GLU A 350 -16.44 64.35 11.29
N SER A 351 -16.11 65.60 10.93
CA SER A 351 -14.99 66.32 11.54
C SER A 351 -15.16 66.48 13.06
N LYS A 352 -16.39 66.77 13.52
CA LYS A 352 -16.71 66.83 14.96
C LYS A 352 -16.61 65.45 15.62
N ARG A 353 -17.09 64.40 14.97
CA ARG A 353 -16.99 63.02 15.46
C ARG A 353 -15.54 62.53 15.53
N GLN A 354 -14.71 62.89 14.55
CA GLN A 354 -13.29 62.61 14.56
C GLN A 354 -12.58 63.39 15.68
N PHE A 355 -12.97 64.63 15.96
CA PHE A 355 -12.45 65.38 17.09
C PHE A 355 -12.83 64.74 18.43
N GLU A 356 -14.08 64.27 18.59
CA GLU A 356 -14.49 63.52 19.78
C GLU A 356 -13.77 62.18 19.93
N LEU A 357 -13.51 61.47 18.83
CA LEU A 357 -12.73 60.23 18.84
C LEU A 357 -11.27 60.49 19.21
N ARG A 358 -10.65 61.54 18.66
CA ARG A 358 -9.30 61.96 19.06
C ARG A 358 -9.26 62.32 20.54
N GLY A 359 -10.25 63.07 21.04
CA GLY A 359 -10.38 63.38 22.47
C GLY A 359 -10.56 62.13 23.34
N LYS A 360 -11.33 61.13 22.88
CA LYS A 360 -11.47 59.83 23.58
C LYS A 360 -10.18 59.02 23.56
N VAL A 361 -9.45 59.02 22.45
CA VAL A 361 -8.14 58.35 22.35
C VAL A 361 -7.14 59.03 23.27
N GLU A 362 -7.04 60.36 23.25
CA GLU A 362 -6.18 61.12 24.18
C GLU A 362 -6.59 60.91 25.64
N ALA A 363 -7.89 60.83 25.95
CA ALA A 363 -8.37 60.50 27.29
C ALA A 363 -7.99 59.07 27.72
N VAL A 364 -8.04 58.10 26.80
CA VAL A 364 -7.60 56.72 27.06
C VAL A 364 -6.07 56.65 27.20
N GLU A 365 -5.32 57.35 26.37
CA GLU A 365 -3.85 57.40 26.45
C GLU A 365 -3.38 58.09 27.73
N THR A 366 -4.01 59.19 28.14
CA THR A 366 -3.74 59.86 29.41
C THR A 366 -4.18 58.99 30.59
N ALA A 367 -5.30 58.26 30.50
CA ALA A 367 -5.70 57.29 31.52
C ALA A 367 -4.74 56.10 31.60
N LEU A 368 -4.21 55.61 30.49
CA LEU A 368 -3.19 54.55 30.44
C LEU A 368 -1.86 55.02 31.01
N LYS A 369 -1.42 56.25 30.69
CA LYS A 369 -0.23 56.85 31.29
C LYS A 369 -0.40 57.01 32.80
N LYS A 370 -1.52 57.56 33.26
CA LYS A 370 -1.85 57.65 34.70
C LYS A 370 -1.94 56.28 35.36
N ARG A 371 -2.50 55.27 34.68
CA ARG A 371 -2.56 53.89 35.21
C ARG A 371 -1.17 53.26 35.30
N ARG A 372 -0.29 53.51 34.33
CA ARG A 372 1.10 53.03 34.35
C ARG A 372 1.90 53.72 35.45
N GLU A 373 1.73 55.03 35.64
CA GLU A 373 2.32 55.77 36.76
C GLU A 373 1.77 55.29 38.11
N ALA A 374 0.45 55.13 38.23
CA ALA A 374 -0.19 54.59 39.43
C ALA A 374 0.22 53.13 39.72
N GLN A 375 0.48 52.32 38.69
CA GLN A 375 1.04 50.97 38.86
C GLN A 375 2.49 51.02 39.32
N ASN A 376 3.31 51.94 38.80
CA ASN A 376 4.66 52.15 39.27
C ASN A 376 4.68 52.62 40.73
N ASP A 377 3.78 53.53 41.11
CA ASP A 377 3.64 54.00 42.49
C ASP A 377 3.02 52.94 43.40
N ALA A 378 2.10 52.11 42.91
CA ALA A 378 1.56 50.97 43.64
C ALA A 378 2.64 49.90 43.85
N ALA A 379 3.48 49.62 42.86
CA ALA A 379 4.63 48.72 42.98
C ALA A 379 5.63 49.26 44.02
N LYS A 380 5.96 50.56 43.98
CA LYS A 380 6.79 51.21 45.01
C LYS A 380 6.13 51.17 46.39
N LYS A 381 4.83 51.42 46.49
CA LYS A 381 4.06 51.31 47.75
C LYS A 381 4.03 49.88 48.26
N ILE A 382 3.91 48.87 47.40
CA ILE A 382 3.99 47.45 47.78
C ILE A 382 5.39 47.12 48.30
N ILE A 383 6.45 47.64 47.68
CA ILE A 383 7.84 47.46 48.14
C ILE A 383 8.05 48.14 49.51
N ILE A 384 7.52 49.36 49.71
CA ILE A 384 7.58 50.08 50.99
C ILE A 384 6.67 49.43 52.06
N HIS A 385 5.54 48.85 51.67
CA HIS A 385 4.69 48.08 52.57
C HIS A 385 5.36 46.75 52.94
N LEU A 386 6.05 46.10 52.01
CA LEU A 386 6.89 44.92 52.29
C LEU A 386 8.03 45.27 53.25
N SER A 387 8.56 46.50 53.20
CA SER A 387 9.60 46.95 54.11
C SER A 387 9.09 47.42 55.49
N ARG A 388 7.77 47.48 55.71
CA ARG A 388 7.16 47.98 56.96
C ARG A 388 6.02 47.14 57.54
N ALA A 389 5.56 46.10 56.86
CA ALA A 389 4.44 45.29 57.34
C ALA A 389 4.88 44.41 58.51
N SER A 390 4.35 44.71 59.71
CA SER A 390 4.30 43.78 60.84
C SER A 390 3.57 42.48 60.43
N ASP A 391 3.85 41.38 61.13
CA ASP A 391 3.39 40.00 60.84
C ASP A 391 1.92 39.83 60.41
N VAL A 392 1.01 40.69 60.86
CA VAL A 392 -0.41 40.69 60.44
C VAL A 392 -0.60 41.02 58.95
N GLY A 393 0.18 41.93 58.38
CA GLY A 393 0.13 42.28 56.95
C GLY A 393 0.67 41.16 56.05
N LEU A 394 1.68 40.42 56.53
CA LEU A 394 2.20 39.23 55.86
C LEU A 394 1.11 38.14 55.81
N SER A 395 0.41 37.91 56.91
CA SER A 395 -0.68 36.92 56.96
C SER A 395 -1.80 37.22 55.96
N HIS A 396 -2.24 38.48 55.84
CA HIS A 396 -3.26 38.86 54.85
C HIS A 396 -2.75 38.73 53.41
N MET A 397 -1.47 39.04 53.14
CA MET A 397 -0.87 38.80 51.83
C MET A 397 -0.80 37.31 51.49
N VAL A 398 -0.45 36.45 52.44
CA VAL A 398 -0.43 34.99 52.26
C VAL A 398 -1.83 34.45 52.02
N VAL A 399 -2.85 34.90 52.74
CA VAL A 399 -4.24 34.47 52.51
C VAL A 399 -4.74 34.94 51.14
N LYS A 400 -4.42 36.17 50.74
CA LYS A 400 -4.82 36.71 49.44
C LYS A 400 -4.07 36.04 48.27
N SER A 401 -2.79 35.71 48.44
CA SER A 401 -2.04 34.95 47.44
C SER A 401 -2.55 33.52 47.34
N TRP A 402 -2.92 32.90 48.46
CA TRP A 402 -3.51 31.56 48.49
C TRP A 402 -4.90 31.53 47.83
N ALA A 403 -5.75 32.53 48.08
CA ALA A 403 -7.04 32.66 47.39
C ALA A 403 -6.89 32.91 45.88
N LYS A 404 -5.86 33.67 45.46
CA LYS A 404 -5.51 33.83 44.04
C LYS A 404 -4.97 32.53 43.43
N TYR A 405 -4.13 31.81 44.17
CA TYR A 405 -3.59 30.52 43.75
C TYR A 405 -4.70 29.48 43.58
N GLY A 406 -5.67 29.43 44.49
CA GLY A 406 -6.84 28.54 44.35
C GLY A 406 -7.67 28.84 43.10
N LYS A 407 -7.91 30.13 42.79
CA LYS A 407 -8.60 30.52 41.54
C LYS A 407 -7.79 30.19 40.29
N GLY A 408 -6.47 30.42 40.32
CA GLY A 408 -5.56 30.01 39.25
C GLY A 408 -5.60 28.50 39.03
N ALA A 409 -5.44 27.71 40.10
CA ALA A 409 -5.47 26.25 40.04
C ALA A 409 -6.80 25.70 39.48
N THR A 410 -7.95 26.31 39.82
CA THR A 410 -9.24 25.91 39.21
C THR A 410 -9.31 26.22 37.72
N GLN A 411 -8.72 27.33 37.27
CA GLN A 411 -8.69 27.72 35.86
C GLN A 411 -7.71 26.84 35.07
N ASP A 412 -6.54 26.55 35.66
CA ASP A 412 -5.52 25.68 35.08
C ASP A 412 -6.03 24.24 34.97
N SER A 413 -6.75 23.73 35.98
CA SER A 413 -7.42 22.43 35.92
C SER A 413 -8.46 22.38 34.79
N GLY A 414 -9.29 23.42 34.64
CA GLY A 414 -10.27 23.47 33.56
C GLY A 414 -9.64 23.54 32.16
N MET A 415 -8.48 24.19 32.04
CA MET A 415 -7.71 24.23 30.78
C MET A 415 -7.02 22.88 30.50
N ALA A 416 -6.50 22.21 31.53
CA ALA A 416 -5.95 20.86 31.43
C ALA A 416 -7.03 19.84 31.02
N ASP A 417 -8.25 19.95 31.55
CA ASP A 417 -9.38 19.09 31.17
C ASP A 417 -9.79 19.32 29.71
N LEU A 418 -9.80 20.57 29.24
CA LEU A 418 -10.04 20.91 27.83
C LEU A 418 -8.94 20.35 26.92
N LEU A 419 -7.67 20.46 27.32
CA LEU A 419 -6.55 19.92 26.57
C LEU A 419 -6.60 18.39 26.52
N ASN A 420 -6.91 17.73 27.64
CA ASN A 420 -7.08 16.26 27.68
C ASN A 420 -8.25 15.79 26.80
N ALA A 421 -9.37 16.53 26.81
CA ALA A 421 -10.51 16.24 25.94
C ALA A 421 -10.16 16.42 24.44
N GLN A 422 -9.35 17.42 24.09
CA GLN A 422 -8.83 17.62 22.74
C GLN A 422 -7.85 16.50 22.34
N LEU A 423 -6.95 16.11 23.25
CA LEU A 423 -5.98 15.03 23.03
C LEU A 423 -6.68 13.68 22.75
N GLY A 424 -7.77 13.39 23.46
CA GLY A 424 -8.60 12.22 23.21
C GLY A 424 -9.20 12.21 21.79
N ARG A 425 -9.66 13.36 21.29
CA ARG A 425 -10.18 13.49 19.92
C ARG A 425 -9.08 13.30 18.86
N LEU A 426 -7.88 13.82 19.11
CA LEU A 426 -6.73 13.62 18.21
C LEU A 426 -6.29 12.15 18.17
N SER A 427 -6.30 11.47 19.32
CA SER A 427 -6.02 10.03 19.40
C SER A 427 -7.03 9.21 18.58
N ASP A 428 -8.34 9.50 18.74
CA ASP A 428 -9.40 8.86 17.96
C ASP A 428 -9.27 9.11 16.45
N PHE A 429 -8.85 10.33 16.06
CA PHE A 429 -8.58 10.66 14.67
C PHE A 429 -7.40 9.86 14.11
N GLY A 430 -6.32 9.72 14.89
CA GLY A 430 -5.17 8.88 14.54
C GLY A 430 -5.57 7.41 14.33
N ILE A 431 -6.39 6.85 15.22
CA ILE A 431 -6.88 5.47 15.12
C ILE A 431 -7.75 5.28 13.86
N ARG A 432 -8.65 6.24 13.56
CA ARG A 432 -9.49 6.19 12.35
C ARG A 432 -8.66 6.25 11.08
N ASN A 433 -7.70 7.16 11.00
CA ASN A 433 -6.83 7.30 9.83
C ASN A 433 -5.95 6.06 9.65
N ALA A 434 -5.37 5.53 10.73
CA ALA A 434 -4.62 4.27 10.67
C ALA A 434 -5.50 3.13 10.14
N ARG A 435 -6.74 3.01 10.60
CA ARG A 435 -7.69 1.98 10.14
C ARG A 435 -8.03 2.14 8.65
N THR A 436 -8.25 3.36 8.17
CA THR A 436 -8.50 3.64 6.76
C THR A 436 -7.28 3.31 5.90
N ALA A 437 -6.08 3.70 6.34
CA ALA A 437 -4.82 3.39 5.66
C ALA A 437 -4.55 1.88 5.61
N PHE A 438 -4.82 1.14 6.69
CA PHE A 438 -4.74 -0.32 6.69
C PHE A 438 -5.76 -0.97 5.75
N SER A 439 -6.96 -0.40 5.62
CA SER A 439 -7.98 -0.88 4.69
C SER A 439 -7.53 -0.72 3.24
N THR A 440 -7.00 0.46 2.87
CA THR A 440 -6.48 0.71 1.51
C THR A 440 -5.27 -0.15 1.20
N LEU A 441 -4.32 -0.31 2.14
CA LEU A 441 -3.19 -1.24 1.99
C LEU A 441 -3.64 -2.70 1.81
N ASN A 442 -4.63 -3.15 2.57
CA ASN A 442 -5.18 -4.51 2.40
C ASN A 442 -5.87 -4.69 1.05
N LYS A 443 -6.58 -3.67 0.53
CA LYS A 443 -7.16 -3.69 -0.82
C LYS A 443 -6.06 -3.78 -1.89
N ALA A 444 -5.00 -2.98 -1.77
CA ALA A 444 -3.84 -3.04 -2.66
C ALA A 444 -3.12 -4.40 -2.61
N GLY A 445 -2.95 -4.98 -1.41
CA GLY A 445 -2.38 -6.31 -1.23
C GLY A 445 -3.19 -7.41 -1.95
N LYS A 446 -4.52 -7.40 -1.79
CA LYS A 446 -5.41 -8.33 -2.51
C LYS A 446 -5.31 -8.17 -4.03
N GLN A 447 -5.16 -6.94 -4.52
CA GLN A 447 -5.01 -6.68 -5.95
C GLN A 447 -3.66 -7.22 -6.48
N LEU A 448 -2.59 -7.09 -5.70
CA LEU A 448 -1.29 -7.69 -6.04
C LEU A 448 -1.34 -9.22 -6.06
N ASP A 449 -2.02 -9.85 -5.10
CA ASP A 449 -2.26 -11.29 -5.09
C ASP A 449 -3.05 -11.76 -6.33
N LEU A 450 -4.08 -11.02 -6.73
CA LEU A 450 -4.84 -11.28 -7.96
C LEU A 450 -3.96 -11.17 -9.21
N PHE A 451 -3.07 -10.17 -9.28
CA PHE A 451 -2.12 -10.04 -10.38
C PHE A 451 -1.13 -11.22 -10.44
N LEU A 452 -0.65 -11.71 -9.30
CA LEU A 452 0.23 -12.88 -9.24
C LEU A 452 -0.51 -14.15 -9.70
N LEU A 453 -1.76 -14.34 -9.29
CA LEU A 453 -2.61 -15.44 -9.78
C LEU A 453 -2.87 -15.34 -11.29
N GLN A 454 -3.16 -14.14 -11.80
CA GLN A 454 -3.35 -13.93 -13.25
C GLN A 454 -2.09 -14.24 -14.04
N ARG A 455 -0.91 -13.85 -13.52
CA ARG A 455 0.39 -14.13 -14.16
C ARG A 455 0.71 -15.63 -14.17
N THR A 456 0.48 -16.34 -13.07
CA THR A 456 0.70 -17.79 -13.01
C THR A 456 -0.29 -18.54 -13.91
N PHE A 457 -1.55 -18.13 -13.96
CA PHE A 457 -2.54 -18.70 -14.87
C PHE A 457 -2.17 -18.47 -16.34
N SER A 458 -1.69 -17.26 -16.68
CA SER A 458 -1.23 -16.94 -18.04
C SER A 458 -0.01 -17.78 -18.45
N ALA A 459 0.95 -17.98 -17.53
CA ALA A 459 2.09 -18.86 -17.75
C ALA A 459 1.66 -20.33 -17.97
N TRP A 460 0.75 -20.83 -17.14
CA TRP A 460 0.17 -22.16 -17.30
C TRP A 460 -0.55 -22.33 -18.64
N GLN A 461 -1.30 -21.32 -19.11
CA GLN A 461 -1.92 -21.37 -20.42
C GLN A 461 -0.88 -21.45 -21.56
N LEU A 462 0.23 -20.72 -21.46
CA LEU A 462 1.32 -20.78 -22.42
C LEU A 462 1.99 -22.16 -22.42
N ASP A 463 2.27 -22.72 -21.25
CA ASP A 463 2.85 -24.07 -21.13
C ASP A 463 1.93 -25.14 -21.70
N ASN A 464 0.62 -25.04 -21.51
CA ASN A 464 -0.32 -25.96 -22.14
C ASN A 464 -0.32 -25.86 -23.66
N LYS A 465 -0.25 -24.65 -24.21
CA LYS A 465 -0.15 -24.43 -25.66
C LYS A 465 1.16 -25.02 -26.20
N LEU A 466 2.28 -24.78 -25.50
CA LEU A 466 3.59 -25.34 -25.84
C LEU A 466 3.58 -26.88 -25.78
N GLY A 467 2.99 -27.45 -24.73
CA GLY A 467 2.85 -28.89 -24.57
C GLY A 467 2.00 -29.54 -25.66
N LYS A 468 0.92 -28.90 -26.11
CA LYS A 468 0.14 -29.36 -27.28
C LYS A 468 0.98 -29.33 -28.56
N LEU A 469 1.76 -28.26 -28.76
CA LEU A 469 2.63 -28.10 -29.93
C LEU A 469 3.74 -29.15 -29.94
N LEU A 470 4.40 -29.38 -28.81
CA LEU A 470 5.41 -30.43 -28.63
C LEU A 470 4.84 -31.83 -28.95
N ARG A 471 3.67 -32.19 -28.40
CA ARG A 471 3.04 -33.48 -28.69
C ARG A 471 2.72 -33.63 -30.18
N ARG A 472 2.24 -32.58 -30.85
CA ARG A 472 1.98 -32.58 -32.29
C ARG A 472 3.26 -32.83 -33.09
N HIS A 473 4.34 -32.12 -32.79
CA HIS A 473 5.62 -32.32 -33.48
C HIS A 473 6.23 -33.68 -33.20
N GLN A 474 6.10 -34.20 -31.97
CA GLN A 474 6.58 -35.52 -31.61
C GLN A 474 5.80 -36.62 -32.34
N ALA A 475 4.48 -36.49 -32.46
CA ALA A 475 3.65 -37.40 -33.27
C ALA A 475 4.06 -37.37 -34.76
N LEU A 476 4.34 -36.19 -35.33
CA LEU A 476 4.86 -36.06 -36.70
C LEU A 476 6.24 -36.70 -36.86
N MET A 477 7.13 -36.55 -35.89
CA MET A 477 8.45 -37.17 -35.89
C MET A 477 8.37 -38.69 -35.82
N GLU A 478 7.54 -39.24 -34.93
CA GLU A 478 7.33 -40.70 -34.84
C GLU A 478 6.69 -41.25 -36.11
N SER A 479 5.71 -40.55 -36.70
CA SER A 479 5.13 -40.91 -37.99
C SER A 479 6.19 -40.96 -39.11
N LYS A 480 7.09 -39.96 -39.18
CA LYS A 480 8.21 -39.97 -40.13
C LYS A 480 9.24 -41.07 -39.85
N LYS A 481 9.54 -41.36 -38.58
CA LYS A 481 10.41 -42.49 -38.22
C LYS A 481 9.80 -43.82 -38.67
N GLU A 482 8.49 -43.99 -38.48
CA GLU A 482 7.79 -45.19 -38.90
C GLU A 482 7.78 -45.35 -40.43
N GLN A 483 7.58 -44.24 -41.16
CA GLN A 483 7.75 -44.22 -42.62
C GLN A 483 9.17 -44.63 -43.03
N LEU A 484 10.21 -44.08 -42.39
CA LEU A 484 11.61 -44.45 -42.67
C LEU A 484 11.91 -45.91 -42.32
N ARG A 485 11.33 -46.45 -41.24
CA ARG A 485 11.45 -47.87 -40.89
C ARG A 485 10.77 -48.75 -41.94
N SER A 486 9.58 -48.37 -42.41
CA SER A 486 8.87 -49.07 -43.48
C SER A 486 9.69 -49.08 -44.77
N VAL A 487 10.26 -47.93 -45.16
CA VAL A 487 11.14 -47.83 -46.33
C VAL A 487 12.40 -48.68 -46.18
N ASN A 488 13.05 -48.66 -45.02
CA ASN A 488 14.19 -49.55 -44.74
C ASN A 488 13.79 -51.04 -44.77
N GLY A 489 12.59 -51.38 -44.31
CA GLY A 489 12.02 -52.71 -44.43
C GLY A 489 11.87 -53.14 -45.88
N MET A 490 11.32 -52.27 -46.73
CA MET A 490 11.20 -52.49 -48.17
C MET A 490 12.56 -52.67 -48.85
N PHE A 491 13.58 -51.90 -48.47
CA PHE A 491 14.94 -52.08 -49.00
C PHE A 491 15.57 -53.41 -48.57
N ARG A 492 15.34 -53.85 -47.32
CA ARG A 492 15.85 -55.16 -46.85
C ARG A 492 15.14 -56.33 -47.54
N SER A 493 13.82 -56.27 -47.71
CA SER A 493 13.09 -57.30 -48.45
C SER A 493 13.54 -57.34 -49.91
N PHE A 494 13.73 -56.19 -50.54
CA PHE A 494 14.25 -56.09 -51.90
C PHE A 494 15.67 -56.68 -52.02
N ALA A 495 16.55 -56.40 -51.06
CA ALA A 495 17.89 -57.00 -51.02
C ALA A 495 17.83 -58.53 -50.87
N HIS A 496 16.97 -59.05 -50.00
CA HIS A 496 16.76 -60.51 -49.88
C HIS A 496 16.18 -61.14 -51.15
N GLU A 497 15.27 -60.47 -51.86
CA GLU A 497 14.78 -60.94 -53.16
C GLU A 497 15.89 -60.96 -54.22
N LEU A 498 16.77 -59.95 -54.24
CA LEU A 498 17.93 -59.93 -55.12
C LEU A 498 18.93 -61.05 -54.80
N GLU A 499 19.23 -61.31 -53.53
CA GLU A 499 20.11 -62.43 -53.11
C GLU A 499 19.48 -63.80 -53.43
N GLY A 500 18.17 -63.94 -53.22
CA GLY A 500 17.44 -65.18 -53.49
C GLY A 500 17.27 -65.51 -54.98
N THR A 501 17.17 -64.48 -55.84
CA THR A 501 17.05 -64.65 -57.29
C THR A 501 18.39 -64.82 -57.99
N THR A 502 19.47 -64.24 -57.48
CA THR A 502 20.82 -64.39 -58.05
C THR A 502 21.52 -65.70 -57.63
N SER A 503 21.13 -66.32 -56.50
CA SER A 503 21.72 -67.59 -56.06
C SER A 503 21.22 -68.83 -56.82
N LYS A 504 20.12 -68.75 -57.58
CA LYS A 504 19.63 -69.86 -58.42
C LYS A 504 20.12 -69.68 -59.86
N SER A 505 21.40 -70.02 -60.07
CA SER A 505 21.94 -70.28 -61.41
C SER A 505 21.11 -71.39 -62.09
N PRO A 506 20.54 -71.16 -63.28
CA PRO A 506 19.61 -72.10 -63.90
C PRO A 506 20.38 -73.22 -64.59
N SER A 507 20.48 -74.38 -63.93
CA SER A 507 20.62 -75.64 -64.66
C SER A 507 19.25 -76.03 -65.21
N GLY A 508 19.08 -75.74 -66.51
CA GLY A 508 18.14 -76.26 -67.49
C GLY A 508 16.78 -76.82 -67.04
N ALA A 509 15.70 -76.23 -67.57
CA ALA A 509 14.65 -76.98 -68.30
C ALA A 509 13.64 -76.02 -68.93
N LYS A 510 13.27 -76.36 -70.17
CA LYS A 510 12.32 -75.66 -71.04
C LYS A 510 10.88 -76.04 -70.68
N SER A 511 9.95 -75.07 -70.70
CA SER A 511 8.52 -75.21 -71.06
C SER A 511 7.81 -73.90 -70.67
N SER A 512 7.48 -72.99 -71.59
CA SER A 512 6.31 -72.99 -72.48
C SER A 512 4.96 -72.98 -71.74
N VAL A 513 4.09 -72.03 -72.16
CA VAL A 513 2.65 -71.88 -71.89
C VAL A 513 2.30 -71.25 -70.53
N ARG A 514 1.35 -70.32 -70.34
CA ARG A 514 0.56 -69.36 -71.14
C ARG A 514 -0.28 -68.60 -70.09
N ARG A 515 -0.41 -67.28 -70.25
CA ARG A 515 -1.42 -66.36 -69.67
C ARG A 515 -2.21 -66.84 -68.43
N MET A 516 -2.11 -66.08 -67.34
CA MET A 516 -3.21 -65.25 -66.85
C MET A 516 -2.68 -64.30 -65.76
N LEU A 517 -2.48 -63.03 -66.11
CA LEU A 517 -2.28 -61.95 -65.14
C LEU A 517 -3.66 -61.61 -64.54
N SER A 518 -4.07 -62.36 -63.52
CA SER A 518 -5.14 -61.90 -62.63
C SER A 518 -4.61 -60.71 -61.85
N LYS A 519 -5.28 -59.56 -62.00
CA LYS A 519 -5.13 -58.39 -61.14
C LYS A 519 -5.48 -58.80 -59.70
N THR A 520 -4.52 -59.32 -58.97
CA THR A 520 -4.62 -59.52 -57.53
C THR A 520 -4.33 -58.21 -56.82
N GLU A 521 -5.26 -57.87 -55.93
CA GLU A 521 -5.19 -56.87 -54.88
C GLU A 521 -3.79 -56.83 -54.26
N GLY A 522 -3.04 -55.77 -54.54
CA GLY A 522 -1.65 -55.65 -54.08
C GLY A 522 -0.92 -54.42 -54.61
N SER A 523 -1.59 -53.51 -55.32
CA SER A 523 -1.00 -52.21 -55.63
C SER A 523 -1.01 -51.36 -54.36
N VAL A 524 0.13 -51.38 -53.66
CA VAL A 524 0.44 -50.42 -52.61
C VAL A 524 0.41 -49.03 -53.24
N LEU A 525 -0.71 -48.34 -53.09
CA LEU A 525 -0.86 -46.94 -53.45
C LEU A 525 0.08 -46.13 -52.56
N LEU A 526 1.19 -45.66 -53.13
CA LEU A 526 2.04 -44.66 -52.51
C LEU A 526 1.16 -43.46 -52.10
N PRO A 527 1.21 -43.02 -50.83
CA PRO A 527 0.49 -41.83 -50.40
C PRO A 527 0.91 -40.64 -51.26
N ASN A 528 -0.05 -40.03 -51.95
CA ASN A 528 0.19 -38.95 -52.89
C ASN A 528 0.80 -37.73 -52.18
N ILE A 529 2.12 -37.53 -52.33
CA ILE A 529 2.93 -36.48 -51.68
C ILE A 529 2.59 -35.07 -52.21
N HIS A 530 1.79 -34.96 -53.29
CA HIS A 530 1.36 -33.69 -53.87
C HIS A 530 -0.10 -33.32 -53.60
N ALA A 531 -0.82 -34.07 -52.76
CA ALA A 531 -2.14 -33.67 -52.28
C ALA A 531 -2.01 -32.47 -51.33
N LYS A 532 -1.96 -31.26 -51.91
CA LYS A 532 -2.03 -29.97 -51.20
C LYS A 532 -3.19 -30.03 -50.19
N GLN A 533 -2.85 -29.92 -48.90
CA GLN A 533 -3.76 -29.54 -47.83
C GLN A 533 -4.33 -28.14 -48.13
N LEU A 534 -5.37 -28.10 -48.95
CA LEU A 534 -6.18 -26.91 -49.19
C LEU A 534 -7.27 -26.86 -48.12
N GLY A 535 -7.03 -26.00 -47.13
CA GLY A 535 -8.06 -25.18 -46.48
C GLY A 535 -9.22 -25.89 -45.81
N SER A 536 -9.00 -26.36 -44.58
CA SER A 536 -10.05 -26.41 -43.57
C SER A 536 -9.47 -25.85 -42.28
N ASP A 537 -9.73 -24.56 -42.02
CA ASP A 537 -9.85 -23.95 -40.69
C ASP A 537 -9.73 -22.43 -40.83
N ARG A 538 -10.76 -21.80 -41.43
CA ARG A 538 -11.04 -20.37 -41.29
C ARG A 538 -12.44 -20.01 -41.81
N GLN A 539 -13.48 -20.49 -41.15
CA GLN A 539 -14.79 -19.85 -41.20
C GLN A 539 -15.44 -19.91 -39.82
N GLY A 540 -15.73 -18.74 -39.27
CA GLY A 540 -16.45 -18.60 -38.01
C GLY A 540 -15.98 -17.40 -37.21
N LEU A 541 -16.19 -16.18 -37.72
CA LEU A 541 -16.60 -14.99 -36.95
C LEU A 541 -16.63 -13.77 -37.89
N ALA A 542 -17.79 -13.49 -38.50
CA ALA A 542 -18.26 -12.12 -38.79
C ALA A 542 -19.69 -12.12 -39.35
N LYS A 543 -20.50 -11.24 -38.75
CA LYS A 543 -21.74 -10.59 -39.23
C LYS A 543 -23.04 -11.41 -39.32
N THR A 544 -23.91 -11.15 -38.34
CA THR A 544 -25.28 -10.70 -38.63
C THR A 544 -25.60 -9.49 -37.74
N GLN A 545 -25.58 -8.31 -38.34
CA GLN A 545 -26.21 -7.10 -37.83
C GLN A 545 -27.48 -6.93 -38.68
N LYS A 546 -28.65 -7.23 -38.12
CA LYS A 546 -29.93 -6.94 -38.75
C LYS A 546 -30.89 -6.44 -37.67
N THR A 547 -31.28 -5.19 -37.87
CA THR A 547 -32.26 -4.39 -37.14
C THR A 547 -33.62 -5.09 -37.03
N HIS A 548 -34.19 -5.20 -35.83
CA HIS A 548 -35.64 -5.19 -35.62
C HIS A 548 -35.96 -4.56 -34.26
N ALA A 549 -36.88 -3.60 -34.32
CA ALA A 549 -37.46 -2.89 -33.20
C ALA A 549 -38.60 -3.71 -32.54
N SER A 550 -38.80 -3.42 -31.25
CA SER A 550 -40.02 -3.55 -30.43
C SER A 550 -40.80 -4.87 -30.42
N ALA A 551 -40.65 -5.63 -29.33
CA ALA A 551 -41.75 -6.16 -28.51
C ALA A 551 -41.14 -6.74 -27.22
N GLY A 552 -41.64 -6.33 -26.05
CA GLY A 552 -41.11 -6.72 -24.74
C GLY A 552 -41.29 -8.21 -24.42
N PRO A 553 -40.44 -8.80 -23.56
CA PRO A 553 -40.60 -10.17 -23.11
C PRO A 553 -41.65 -10.26 -21.98
N PRO A 554 -42.44 -11.36 -21.91
CA PRO A 554 -43.33 -11.62 -20.79
C PRO A 554 -42.52 -11.92 -19.52
N ALA A 555 -43.07 -11.49 -18.39
CA ALA A 555 -42.55 -11.73 -17.05
C ALA A 555 -42.35 -13.25 -16.83
N GLY A 556 -41.09 -13.66 -16.71
CA GLY A 556 -40.71 -14.99 -16.28
C GLY A 556 -40.70 -15.06 -14.77
N ASP A 557 -41.43 -16.04 -14.23
CA ASP A 557 -41.58 -16.34 -12.82
C ASP A 557 -40.23 -16.48 -12.10
N LEU A 558 -40.09 -15.73 -11.01
CA LEU A 558 -38.98 -15.86 -10.07
C LEU A 558 -39.08 -17.20 -9.32
N PRO A 559 -37.96 -17.87 -9.03
CA PRO A 559 -37.94 -19.11 -8.26
C PRO A 559 -38.55 -18.93 -6.86
N SER A 560 -39.46 -19.82 -6.47
CA SER A 560 -40.22 -19.80 -5.21
C SER A 560 -39.37 -19.81 -3.93
N TRP A 561 -38.09 -20.19 -4.01
CA TRP A 561 -37.18 -20.19 -2.85
C TRP A 561 -36.66 -18.79 -2.48
N LEU A 562 -36.86 -17.76 -3.32
CA LEU A 562 -36.46 -16.38 -3.04
C LEU A 562 -37.46 -15.59 -2.19
N SER A 563 -38.67 -16.13 -1.93
CA SER A 563 -39.69 -15.48 -1.07
C SER A 563 -39.56 -15.83 0.43
N GLU A 564 -38.72 -16.80 0.81
CA GLU A 564 -38.59 -17.23 2.22
C GLU A 564 -37.46 -16.54 3.00
N MET A 565 -36.64 -15.68 2.37
CA MET A 565 -35.46 -15.07 3.03
C MET A 565 -35.66 -13.64 3.57
N TRP A 566 -36.88 -13.11 3.60
CA TRP A 566 -37.15 -11.79 4.19
C TRP A 566 -37.98 -11.93 5.48
N PRO A 567 -37.48 -11.48 6.65
CA PRO A 567 -38.28 -11.45 7.87
C PRO A 567 -39.44 -10.48 7.69
N LYS A 568 -40.67 -10.96 7.94
CA LYS A 568 -41.86 -10.12 8.08
C LYS A 568 -41.58 -9.04 9.13
N ALA A 569 -41.59 -7.79 8.71
CA ALA A 569 -41.67 -6.65 9.62
C ALA A 569 -42.96 -6.79 10.44
N SER A 570 -42.82 -6.99 11.75
CA SER A 570 -43.91 -6.90 12.70
C SER A 570 -44.25 -5.42 12.89
N ASP A 571 -45.45 -5.05 12.43
CA ASP A 571 -46.14 -3.83 12.83
C ASP A 571 -46.46 -3.90 14.31
N ASP A 572 -45.68 -3.21 15.14
CA ASP A 572 -46.10 -2.80 16.48
C ASP A 572 -46.09 -1.27 16.54
N SER A 573 -47.26 -0.71 16.24
CA SER A 573 -47.60 0.67 16.53
C SER A 573 -48.43 0.69 17.82
N SER A 574 -47.85 1.17 18.92
CA SER A 574 -48.60 1.63 20.10
C SER A 574 -47.74 2.52 20.99
N THR A 575 -48.09 3.81 20.96
CA THR A 575 -48.32 4.73 22.10
C THR A 575 -47.48 4.59 23.38
N MET A 576 -46.84 5.71 23.76
CA MET A 576 -46.71 6.33 25.11
C MET A 576 -45.43 7.19 25.09
N ALA A 577 -45.29 8.37 25.69
CA ALA A 577 -46.16 9.34 26.31
C ALA A 577 -45.29 10.60 26.48
N SER A 578 -45.94 11.75 26.45
CA SER A 578 -45.42 13.07 26.74
C SER A 578 -44.83 13.22 28.15
N SER A 579 -43.65 13.84 28.28
CA SER A 579 -43.27 14.57 29.50
C SER A 579 -42.46 15.84 29.17
N SER A 580 -43.18 16.96 29.19
CA SER A 580 -42.70 18.33 29.46
C SER A 580 -41.92 18.39 30.78
N SER A 581 -40.76 19.05 30.91
CA SER A 581 -40.52 20.48 31.20
C SER A 581 -39.20 20.58 32.02
N PRO A 582 -38.62 21.76 32.34
CA PRO A 582 -38.73 23.07 31.72
C PRO A 582 -37.36 23.74 31.44
N ALA A 583 -37.45 24.92 30.81
CA ALA A 583 -36.40 25.84 30.47
C ALA A 583 -35.55 26.34 31.65
N GLY A 584 -34.23 26.43 31.41
CA GLY A 584 -33.28 27.22 32.20
C GLY A 584 -32.55 28.20 31.30
N THR A 585 -33.07 29.41 31.20
CA THR A 585 -32.42 30.60 30.64
C THR A 585 -31.19 30.97 31.48
N CYS A 586 -30.00 30.98 30.89
CA CYS A 586 -28.84 31.67 31.46
C CYS A 586 -28.20 32.57 30.41
N SER A 587 -28.33 33.87 30.66
CA SER A 587 -27.76 34.98 29.92
C SER A 587 -26.23 35.00 30.06
N LEU A 588 -25.51 35.02 28.94
CA LEU A 588 -24.07 35.28 28.88
C LEU A 588 -23.83 36.77 28.62
N PRO A 589 -23.02 37.47 29.44
CA PRO A 589 -22.51 38.79 29.07
C PRO A 589 -21.22 38.66 28.25
N HIS A 590 -21.12 39.52 27.25
CA HIS A 590 -19.92 39.79 26.46
C HIS A 590 -18.76 40.39 27.28
N ARG A 591 -17.54 40.26 26.71
CA ARG A 591 -16.32 41.12 26.79
C ARG A 591 -15.20 40.68 27.77
N PRO A 592 -13.93 41.12 27.59
CA PRO A 592 -13.10 41.32 26.37
C PRO A 592 -11.83 40.44 26.37
N ALA A 593 -11.18 40.34 25.20
CA ALA A 593 -9.84 39.78 25.02
C ALA A 593 -8.77 40.54 25.82
N GLY A 594 -7.94 39.79 26.56
CA GLY A 594 -6.77 40.28 27.28
C GLY A 594 -5.51 39.60 26.76
N THR A 595 -4.56 40.42 26.32
CA THR A 595 -3.24 40.06 25.79
C THR A 595 -2.35 39.48 26.88
N VAL A 596 -1.74 38.32 26.64
CA VAL A 596 -0.77 37.67 27.53
C VAL A 596 0.65 37.93 27.01
N THR A 597 1.45 38.67 27.77
CA THR A 597 2.90 38.75 27.63
C THR A 597 3.54 37.67 28.50
N SER A 598 4.21 36.70 27.87
CA SER A 598 5.00 35.65 28.52
C SER A 598 6.45 36.12 28.69
N ALA A 599 6.98 36.03 29.91
CA ALA A 599 8.40 36.15 30.21
C ALA A 599 8.77 35.04 31.20
N TYR A 600 9.59 34.09 30.75
CA TYR A 600 10.27 33.10 31.58
C TYR A 600 11.77 33.45 31.66
N PRO A 601 12.44 33.19 32.79
CA PRO A 601 13.87 33.44 32.95
C PRO A 601 14.70 32.25 32.45
N ALA A 602 15.93 32.60 32.05
CA ALA A 602 16.98 31.73 31.56
C ALA A 602 17.52 30.77 32.64
N GLU A 603 17.86 29.54 32.24
CA GLU A 603 18.82 28.70 32.95
C GLU A 603 19.94 28.21 32.01
N ASP A 604 21.13 28.19 32.60
CA ASP A 604 22.47 28.07 32.03
C ASP A 604 22.78 26.72 31.38
N GLU A 605 23.36 26.78 30.18
CA GLU A 605 24.21 25.73 29.59
C GLU A 605 25.60 25.76 30.22
N ARG A 606 26.09 24.67 30.83
CA ARG A 606 27.53 24.29 30.79
C ARG A 606 27.78 22.79 30.90
N LEU A 607 28.61 22.32 29.95
CA LEU A 607 29.57 21.21 30.00
C LEU A 607 29.04 19.78 29.79
N PHE A 608 29.35 19.19 28.62
CA PHE A 608 30.04 17.89 28.54
C PHE A 608 30.75 17.72 27.18
N ALA A 609 32.07 17.55 27.24
CA ALA A 609 32.92 17.18 26.11
C ALA A 609 33.02 15.64 25.97
N PRO A 610 33.19 15.07 24.76
CA PRO A 610 33.34 13.63 24.60
C PRO A 610 34.82 13.18 24.60
N GLN A 611 35.12 12.09 25.30
CA GLN A 611 36.35 11.30 25.12
C GLN A 611 36.06 9.95 24.43
N PRO A 612 37.02 9.38 23.68
CA PRO A 612 36.83 8.15 22.91
C PRO A 612 37.23 6.91 23.71
N ARG A 613 36.49 5.80 23.57
CA ARG A 613 36.93 4.47 24.00
C ARG A 613 36.77 3.45 22.88
N ALA A 614 37.93 3.01 22.37
CA ALA A 614 38.09 1.77 21.65
C ALA A 614 38.23 0.61 22.64
N LEU A 615 37.53 -0.50 22.41
CA LEU A 615 37.83 -1.81 23.00
C LEU A 615 37.52 -2.90 21.98
N ALA A 616 38.57 -3.67 21.64
CA ALA A 616 38.53 -4.84 20.78
C ALA A 616 37.95 -6.06 21.52
N PRO A 617 37.32 -7.01 20.81
CA PRO A 617 36.83 -8.26 21.41
C PRO A 617 37.95 -9.33 21.52
N PRO A 618 37.94 -10.18 22.58
CA PRO A 618 38.90 -11.27 22.76
C PRO A 618 38.55 -12.53 21.94
N PRO A 619 39.53 -13.44 21.71
CA PRO A 619 39.38 -14.56 20.78
C PRO A 619 38.63 -15.78 21.37
N LEU A 620 37.87 -16.43 20.50
CA LEU A 620 37.14 -17.68 20.72
C LEU A 620 38.10 -18.88 20.87
N ALA A 621 38.02 -19.57 22.01
CA ALA A 621 38.69 -20.84 22.25
C ALA A 621 37.89 -22.02 21.66
N LEU A 622 38.59 -22.91 20.97
CA LEU A 622 38.08 -24.18 20.42
C LEU A 622 37.80 -25.20 21.53
N PRO A 623 36.78 -26.06 21.42
CA PRO A 623 36.56 -27.15 22.37
C PRO A 623 37.50 -28.32 22.10
N GLN A 624 38.21 -28.71 23.15
CA GLN A 624 39.12 -29.84 23.24
C GLN A 624 38.33 -31.16 23.33
N GLU A 625 38.56 -32.08 22.39
CA GLU A 625 38.05 -33.45 22.45
C GLU A 625 38.65 -34.19 23.66
N ARG A 626 37.78 -34.75 24.52
CA ARG A 626 38.14 -35.81 25.46
C ARG A 626 37.32 -37.04 25.15
N GLY A 627 37.99 -38.08 24.65
CA GLY A 627 37.46 -39.43 24.61
C GLY A 627 37.29 -39.99 26.03
N THR A 628 36.18 -40.68 26.26
CA THR A 628 36.09 -41.72 27.28
C THR A 628 35.25 -42.87 26.75
N SER A 629 35.91 -44.03 26.71
CA SER A 629 35.37 -45.36 26.59
C SER A 629 34.46 -45.69 27.78
N GLY A 630 33.28 -46.25 27.54
CA GLY A 630 32.39 -46.74 28.59
C GLY A 630 31.26 -47.59 28.03
N LEU A 631 31.45 -48.90 28.06
CA LEU A 631 30.45 -49.94 27.79
C LEU A 631 29.21 -49.75 28.68
N ALA A 632 28.03 -49.64 28.05
CA ALA A 632 26.74 -49.68 28.75
C ALA A 632 26.15 -51.10 28.72
N PRO A 633 25.66 -51.65 29.86
CA PRO A 633 25.09 -52.98 29.92
C PRO A 633 23.61 -53.02 29.52
N LEU A 634 23.23 -54.19 29.01
CA LEU A 634 21.89 -54.64 28.61
C LEU A 634 20.82 -54.35 29.67
N ARG A 635 19.74 -53.70 29.25
CA ARG A 635 18.52 -53.48 30.03
C ARG A 635 17.62 -54.72 29.92
N GLN A 636 17.34 -55.35 31.05
CA GLN A 636 16.40 -56.46 31.21
C GLN A 636 14.95 -56.03 30.89
N VAL A 637 14.22 -56.94 30.24
CA VAL A 637 12.78 -56.91 29.99
C VAL A 637 12.05 -57.47 31.22
N PRO A 638 10.98 -56.84 31.74
CA PRO A 638 10.18 -57.44 32.80
C PRO A 638 9.15 -58.43 32.24
N ALA A 639 9.11 -59.60 32.87
CA ALA A 639 8.10 -60.62 32.68
C ALA A 639 6.71 -60.11 33.08
N TRP A 640 5.72 -60.38 32.24
CA TRP A 640 4.32 -60.31 32.60
C TRP A 640 3.83 -61.75 32.84
N GLN A 641 3.35 -62.01 34.05
CA GLN A 641 2.44 -63.10 34.39
C GLN A 641 1.08 -62.49 34.72
N SER A 642 0.09 -62.77 33.88
CA SER A 642 -1.31 -63.08 34.21
C SER A 642 -1.92 -63.73 32.97
#